data_AF-A0A9Q5C2Y3-F1
#
_entry.id   AF-A0A9Q5C2Y3-F1
#
_cell.length_a   1.000
_cell.length_b   1.000
_cell.length_c   1.000
_cell.angle_alpha   90.00
_cell.angle_beta   90.00
_cell.angle_gamma   90.00
#
_symmetry.space_group_name_H-M   'P 1'
#
loop_
_entity.id
_entity.type
_entity.pdbx_description
1 polymer ?
#
loop_
_entity_poly.entity_id
_entity_poly.type
_entity_poly.pdbx_seq_one_letter_code
_entity_poly.pdbx_strand_id
1 'polypeptide(L)'
;MADRQTAEVLIDSMSLREQISLLSGEDVWSVNAIPRLGIHKLRVTDGPNGARGGGSLFGGVTAACFPVGIALGATWNRALLAKVGGAIADEVKSKSAHVLLGPTINIQRSVTNGRNFECYSEDPELTAALAVSYIRGLQSAGVAATPKHFIGNESEIERTTVSSDIDERTLREIYLRPFEAAIKEAGTWAIMGSYNKINGTYAAENHWLLTEILRNEWGYDGIVMSDWFGSRTTAPTINAGLDLEMPGPTRDRGDTLLNAVDRGEVPVEQVRQLAVNMVQLMERCGAINDASPFKEIADNRPEHQQLIRRAGVEASVLLKNTGLLPLSTDLKSVAVIGPNAIEAQIMGGGSSMLNPHYSVSPMQGLTNLLGGDAIHYAQGCTNHRWEPLVNQKIRVDYFANRDLSGEVVFTEEVDESQSFILPPVANGLVDQHAFSLRASVDYIATVTGDFNIGLHSAGLAKFYVNGELVINVWDHWQKGRTFFEEGCDEVVASYRFEEGKTYTLEMEFATKDTDNLDLAAWRFGLSKPLGDEAIQAAVELAKSAEVAILFVGRSGQWDTEGSDLEGIKLPRRQDELVAAVASANPNTLVVLQTGGPVEMPWVDQVSGILQAWYPGQECGNAIADVLFGKQDPSGRLPQTFPVKLEDNPTYTDDPLVYPGRDGHVLYREGVFIGYRHYQANKIEPLFPFGFGLSYSDYQLENLSCRKVANDYVELKVSVNNIGQRQGQTVVQIYCGEVNSDIERPELELADFEKLELKAGESADLTFHLPLRRFAYFDIKTGMWTVAEGDYRVRASFHAKDPGCEAVINLSAKTLCPSA
;
A
#
# COMPACT_ATOMS: atom_id res chain seq x y z
N MET A 1 6.91 44.34 -3.84
CA MET A 1 7.27 43.24 -2.94
C MET A 1 6.90 43.71 -1.55
N ALA A 2 5.70 43.35 -1.06
CA ALA A 2 5.30 43.66 0.30
C ALA A 2 6.12 42.79 1.26
N ASP A 3 6.53 43.34 2.40
CA ASP A 3 7.27 42.63 3.47
C ASP A 3 6.55 41.31 3.81
N ARG A 4 7.10 40.18 3.36
CA ARG A 4 6.63 38.87 3.80
C ARG A 4 7.20 38.65 5.19
N GLN A 5 6.35 38.72 6.21
CA GLN A 5 6.74 38.36 7.58
C GLN A 5 7.21 36.90 7.59
N THR A 6 8.33 36.62 8.26
CA THR A 6 8.83 35.24 8.42
C THR A 6 7.86 34.43 9.29
N ALA A 7 7.85 33.09 9.16
CA ALA A 7 7.05 32.21 10.01
C ALA A 7 7.22 32.53 11.51
N GLU A 8 8.43 32.83 11.95
CA GLU A 8 8.75 33.23 13.32
C GLU A 8 8.00 34.51 13.75
N VAL A 9 7.97 35.54 12.91
CA VAL A 9 7.28 36.81 13.20
C VAL A 9 5.76 36.60 13.31
N LEU A 10 5.20 35.72 12.47
CA LEU A 10 3.78 35.37 12.53
C LEU A 10 3.45 34.63 13.83
N ILE A 11 4.28 33.65 14.22
CA ILE A 11 4.10 32.90 15.47
C ILE A 11 4.24 33.79 16.71
N ASP A 12 5.19 34.72 16.73
CA ASP A 12 5.37 35.68 17.83
C ASP A 12 4.19 36.65 17.96
N SER A 13 3.41 36.82 16.89
CA SER A 13 2.18 37.61 16.88
C SER A 13 0.93 36.80 17.29
N MET A 14 1.05 35.49 17.50
CA MET A 14 -0.02 34.60 17.97
C MET A 14 -0.10 34.55 19.49
N SER A 15 -1.31 34.37 20.01
CA SER A 15 -1.50 33.88 21.37
C SER A 15 -1.10 32.41 21.47
N LEU A 16 -0.76 31.94 22.68
CA LEU A 16 -0.47 30.52 22.90
C LEU A 16 -1.62 29.61 22.45
N ARG A 17 -2.89 30.04 22.61
CA ARG A 17 -4.06 29.30 22.13
C ARG A 17 -4.08 29.14 20.62
N GLU A 18 -3.71 30.19 19.88
CA GLU A 18 -3.63 30.13 18.42
C GLU A 18 -2.46 29.24 17.96
N GLN A 19 -1.31 29.32 18.62
CA GLN A 19 -0.19 28.39 18.35
C GLN A 19 -0.61 26.93 18.55
N ILE A 20 -1.27 26.63 19.67
CA ILE A 20 -1.77 25.26 19.98
C ILE A 20 -2.82 24.81 18.96
N SER A 21 -3.67 25.71 18.46
CA SER A 21 -4.70 25.36 17.47
C SER A 21 -4.14 24.88 16.12
N LEU A 22 -2.86 25.16 15.83
CA LEU A 22 -2.15 24.67 14.65
C LEU A 22 -1.55 23.27 14.86
N LEU A 23 -1.49 22.77 16.10
CA LEU A 23 -0.88 21.48 16.45
C LEU A 23 -1.88 20.31 16.47
N SER A 24 -3.09 20.54 15.97
CA SER A 24 -4.13 19.52 15.81
C SER A 24 -5.03 19.82 14.62
N GLY A 25 -5.64 18.78 14.04
CA GLY A 25 -6.74 18.94 13.09
C GLY A 25 -7.90 19.74 13.68
N GLU A 26 -8.53 20.56 12.84
CA GLU A 26 -9.85 21.16 13.09
C GLU A 26 -10.95 20.11 12.88
N ASP A 27 -10.80 19.32 11.81
CA ASP A 27 -11.68 18.23 11.41
C ASP A 27 -10.84 17.03 10.93
N VAL A 28 -11.48 16.07 10.25
CA VAL A 28 -10.81 14.86 9.76
C VAL A 28 -9.67 15.15 8.78
N TRP A 29 -9.73 16.25 8.03
CA TRP A 29 -8.86 16.51 6.88
C TRP A 29 -8.22 17.90 6.87
N SER A 30 -8.51 18.77 7.84
CA SER A 30 -8.11 20.18 7.81
C SER A 30 -7.49 20.64 9.12
N VAL A 31 -6.59 21.62 9.03
CA VAL A 31 -5.99 22.34 10.16
C VAL A 31 -6.56 23.76 10.23
N ASN A 32 -6.67 24.29 11.44
CA ASN A 32 -7.28 25.60 11.71
C ASN A 32 -6.63 26.76 10.93
N ALA A 33 -7.46 27.71 10.52
CA ALA A 33 -7.03 29.03 10.05
C ALA A 33 -6.78 29.98 11.23
N ILE A 34 -5.93 31.01 11.03
CA ILE A 34 -5.78 32.16 11.94
C ILE A 34 -6.13 33.45 11.18
N PRO A 35 -7.44 33.78 11.00
CA PRO A 35 -7.86 34.81 10.06
C PRO A 35 -7.33 36.21 10.36
N ARG A 36 -7.15 36.57 11.63
CA ARG A 36 -6.63 37.91 12.01
C ARG A 36 -5.18 38.15 11.54
N LEU A 37 -4.44 37.07 11.30
CA LEU A 37 -3.07 37.09 10.79
C LEU A 37 -2.99 36.76 9.29
N GLY A 38 -4.14 36.57 8.63
CA GLY A 38 -4.19 36.21 7.22
C GLY A 38 -3.73 34.78 6.91
N ILE A 39 -3.74 33.88 7.90
CA ILE A 39 -3.39 32.47 7.72
C ILE A 39 -4.67 31.69 7.43
N HIS A 40 -4.75 31.08 6.24
CA HIS A 40 -5.87 30.24 5.82
C HIS A 40 -5.72 28.79 6.29
N LYS A 41 -6.73 27.94 6.04
CA LYS A 41 -6.67 26.53 6.47
C LYS A 41 -5.70 25.74 5.60
N LEU A 42 -5.08 24.73 6.19
CA LEU A 42 -4.37 23.68 5.45
C LEU A 42 -5.27 22.45 5.36
N ARG A 43 -5.27 21.78 4.20
CA ARG A 43 -6.06 20.57 3.97
C ARG A 43 -5.17 19.43 3.49
N VAL A 44 -5.39 18.24 4.04
CA VAL A 44 -4.68 17.01 3.70
C VAL A 44 -5.63 16.05 2.98
N THR A 45 -5.07 15.10 2.21
CA THR A 45 -5.83 14.02 1.57
C THR A 45 -4.97 12.76 1.47
N ASP A 46 -5.58 11.59 1.72
CA ASP A 46 -5.01 10.32 1.25
C ASP A 46 -5.06 10.27 -0.28
N GLY A 47 -4.29 9.43 -0.96
CA GLY A 47 -3.22 8.57 -0.48
C GLY A 47 -2.31 8.12 -1.63
N PRO A 48 -1.39 7.17 -1.42
CA PRO A 48 -0.19 6.97 -2.24
C PRO A 48 -0.39 6.69 -3.75
N ASN A 49 -1.60 6.30 -4.16
CA ASN A 49 -1.97 5.96 -5.53
C ASN A 49 -3.05 6.89 -6.13
N GLY A 50 -3.30 8.05 -5.51
CA GLY A 50 -4.20 9.09 -6.00
C GLY A 50 -4.88 9.88 -4.87
N ALA A 51 -5.40 11.07 -5.16
CA ALA A 51 -6.01 11.94 -4.14
C ALA A 51 -7.50 11.64 -3.94
N ARG A 52 -7.89 11.03 -2.81
CA ARG A 52 -9.29 10.73 -2.48
C ARG A 52 -10.15 12.00 -2.28
N GLY A 53 -9.58 13.03 -1.66
CA GLY A 53 -10.31 14.18 -1.13
C GLY A 53 -10.77 13.96 0.31
N GLY A 54 -11.53 14.91 0.85
CA GLY A 54 -12.04 14.87 2.22
C GLY A 54 -13.46 14.33 2.35
N GLY A 55 -13.95 13.59 1.35
CA GLY A 55 -15.18 12.80 1.44
C GLY A 55 -15.02 11.54 2.31
N SER A 56 -16.11 10.78 2.43
CA SER A 56 -16.12 9.44 3.05
C SER A 56 -15.16 8.47 2.30
N LEU A 57 -14.81 7.36 2.95
CA LEU A 57 -14.11 6.23 2.32
C LEU A 57 -14.86 5.70 1.07
N PHE A 58 -16.18 5.91 1.01
CA PHE A 58 -17.04 5.49 -0.11
C PHE A 58 -17.73 6.71 -0.75
N GLY A 59 -17.82 6.72 -2.08
CA GLY A 59 -18.65 7.69 -2.82
C GLY A 59 -18.13 9.14 -2.90
N GLY A 60 -16.85 9.40 -2.63
CA GLY A 60 -16.21 10.72 -2.78
C GLY A 60 -16.11 11.21 -4.24
N VAL A 61 -15.65 12.45 -4.46
CA VAL A 61 -15.47 13.01 -5.82
C VAL A 61 -14.39 12.22 -6.55
N THR A 62 -14.70 11.71 -7.75
CA THR A 62 -13.79 10.81 -8.47
C THR A 62 -12.41 11.42 -8.72
N ALA A 63 -11.35 10.61 -8.68
CA ALA A 63 -9.96 11.00 -8.94
C ALA A 63 -9.25 9.98 -9.83
N ALA A 64 -8.06 10.34 -10.32
CA ALA A 64 -7.22 9.41 -11.06
C ALA A 64 -6.62 8.34 -10.14
N CYS A 65 -6.83 7.06 -10.48
CA CYS A 65 -6.29 5.91 -9.75
C CYS A 65 -5.02 5.39 -10.45
N PHE A 66 -3.86 5.67 -9.86
CA PHE A 66 -2.56 5.21 -10.32
C PHE A 66 -2.27 3.77 -9.85
N PRO A 67 -1.27 3.08 -10.43
CA PRO A 67 -0.81 1.80 -9.89
C PRO A 67 -0.43 1.91 -8.42
N VAL A 68 -0.69 0.85 -7.66
CA VAL A 68 -0.35 0.77 -6.23
C VAL A 68 1.18 0.72 -6.02
N GLY A 69 1.62 0.89 -4.77
CA GLY A 69 3.04 0.91 -4.39
C GLY A 69 3.84 -0.24 -4.98
N ILE A 70 3.41 -1.49 -4.79
CA ILE A 70 4.21 -2.64 -5.25
C ILE A 70 4.30 -2.68 -6.79
N ALA A 71 3.27 -2.21 -7.49
CA ALA A 71 3.30 -2.07 -8.94
C ALA A 71 4.30 -0.99 -9.37
N LEU A 72 4.30 0.18 -8.70
CA LEU A 72 5.28 1.24 -8.95
C LEU A 72 6.71 0.79 -8.60
N GLY A 73 6.88 0.03 -7.52
CA GLY A 73 8.13 -0.64 -7.15
C GLY A 73 8.64 -1.54 -8.27
N ALA A 74 7.74 -2.32 -8.87
CA ALA A 74 8.07 -3.21 -9.97
C ALA A 74 8.54 -2.50 -11.24
N THR A 75 8.32 -1.18 -11.36
CA THR A 75 8.79 -0.42 -12.53
C THR A 75 10.30 -0.21 -12.52
N TRP A 76 10.94 -0.16 -11.33
CA TRP A 76 12.35 0.23 -11.16
C TRP A 76 12.72 1.51 -11.93
N ASN A 77 11.80 2.48 -12.01
CA ASN A 77 11.94 3.64 -12.89
C ASN A 77 11.77 4.97 -12.13
N ARG A 78 12.90 5.55 -11.71
CA ARG A 78 12.95 6.86 -11.03
C ARG A 78 12.24 7.96 -11.81
N ALA A 79 12.52 8.05 -13.12
CA ALA A 79 11.94 9.09 -13.96
C ALA A 79 10.42 8.96 -14.10
N LEU A 80 9.90 7.73 -14.13
CA LEU A 80 8.46 7.48 -14.14
C LEU A 80 7.82 7.87 -12.81
N LEU A 81 8.43 7.52 -11.67
CA LEU A 81 7.93 7.88 -10.35
C LEU A 81 7.86 9.39 -10.13
N ALA A 82 8.82 10.16 -10.64
CA ALA A 82 8.75 11.61 -10.62
C ALA A 82 7.56 12.17 -11.41
N LYS A 83 7.23 11.57 -12.57
CA LYS A 83 6.05 11.96 -13.35
C LYS A 83 4.75 11.58 -12.65
N VAL A 84 4.68 10.39 -12.05
CA VAL A 84 3.53 9.94 -11.27
C VAL A 84 3.29 10.87 -10.08
N GLY A 85 4.34 11.20 -9.31
CA GLY A 85 4.24 12.17 -8.21
C GLY A 85 3.75 13.54 -8.68
N GLY A 86 4.28 14.04 -9.80
CA GLY A 86 3.81 15.31 -10.39
C GLY A 86 2.33 15.28 -10.82
N ALA A 87 1.87 14.19 -11.43
CA ALA A 87 0.46 14.03 -11.83
C ALA A 87 -0.48 13.91 -10.63
N ILE A 88 -0.07 13.21 -9.57
CA ILE A 88 -0.85 13.12 -8.33
C ILE A 88 -0.95 14.50 -7.65
N ALA A 89 0.04 15.39 -7.81
CA ALA A 89 -0.07 16.75 -7.28
C ALA A 89 -1.23 17.53 -7.93
N ASP A 90 -1.51 17.29 -9.20
CA ASP A 90 -2.67 17.88 -9.88
C ASP A 90 -3.99 17.33 -9.33
N GLU A 91 -4.04 16.02 -9.00
CA GLU A 91 -5.19 15.42 -8.31
C GLU A 91 -5.39 16.02 -6.90
N VAL A 92 -4.31 16.22 -6.14
CA VAL A 92 -4.39 16.84 -4.80
C VAL A 92 -4.99 18.26 -4.87
N LYS A 93 -4.57 19.04 -5.88
CA LYS A 93 -5.15 20.38 -6.13
C LYS A 93 -6.60 20.31 -6.59
N SER A 94 -6.98 19.29 -7.38
CA SER A 94 -8.37 19.05 -7.78
C SER A 94 -9.28 18.78 -6.56
N LYS A 95 -8.71 18.27 -5.46
CA LYS A 95 -9.39 18.12 -4.17
C LYS A 95 -9.25 19.31 -3.22
N SER A 96 -8.74 20.45 -3.70
CA SER A 96 -8.48 21.64 -2.87
C SER A 96 -7.64 21.31 -1.61
N ALA A 97 -6.70 20.38 -1.76
CA ALA A 97 -5.79 19.96 -0.70
C ALA A 97 -4.35 20.42 -1.01
N HIS A 98 -3.51 20.38 0.01
CA HIS A 98 -2.16 20.94 0.00
C HIS A 98 -1.09 19.89 0.33
N VAL A 99 -1.50 18.84 1.03
CA VAL A 99 -0.64 17.77 1.53
C VAL A 99 -1.23 16.44 1.10
N LEU A 100 -0.42 15.62 0.44
CA LEU A 100 -0.75 14.23 0.17
C LEU A 100 -0.21 13.35 1.30
N LEU A 101 -1.04 12.43 1.78
CA LEU A 101 -0.66 11.42 2.78
C LEU A 101 -0.01 10.21 2.10
N GLY A 102 1.15 10.43 1.49
CA GLY A 102 1.95 9.42 0.81
C GLY A 102 3.29 9.99 0.32
N PRO A 103 4.20 9.14 -0.18
CA PRO A 103 4.01 7.71 -0.44
C PRO A 103 4.13 6.82 0.81
N THR A 104 3.65 5.58 0.71
CA THR A 104 3.85 4.57 1.77
C THR A 104 5.14 3.80 1.50
N ILE A 105 6.10 3.87 2.43
CA ILE A 105 7.50 3.43 2.27
C ILE A 105 7.97 2.48 3.39
N ASN A 106 7.02 1.84 4.08
CA ASN A 106 7.34 0.69 4.93
C ASN A 106 7.95 -0.45 4.09
N ILE A 107 8.72 -1.32 4.74
CA ILE A 107 9.44 -2.40 4.07
C ILE A 107 8.62 -3.69 4.10
N GLN A 108 8.58 -4.41 2.99
CA GLN A 108 7.81 -5.65 2.88
C GLN A 108 8.51 -6.82 3.61
N ARG A 109 8.51 -6.79 4.95
CA ARG A 109 9.16 -7.77 5.84
C ARG A 109 8.53 -9.17 5.75
N SER A 110 7.21 -9.24 5.86
CA SER A 110 6.42 -10.47 5.72
C SER A 110 5.63 -10.43 4.43
N VAL A 111 5.55 -11.54 3.68
CA VAL A 111 4.69 -11.65 2.49
C VAL A 111 3.19 -11.56 2.80
N THR A 112 2.80 -11.70 4.07
CA THR A 112 1.40 -11.67 4.52
C THR A 112 0.91 -10.30 4.98
N ASN A 113 1.76 -9.28 5.09
CA ASN A 113 1.34 -7.94 5.53
C ASN A 113 0.23 -7.40 4.60
N GLY A 114 -0.89 -7.00 5.18
CA GLY A 114 -2.09 -6.53 4.49
C GLY A 114 -1.85 -5.29 3.61
N ARG A 115 -0.82 -4.49 3.91
CA ARG A 115 -0.47 -3.26 3.17
C ARG A 115 0.76 -3.39 2.29
N ASN A 116 1.29 -4.59 2.06
CA ASN A 116 2.41 -4.78 1.12
C ASN A 116 2.14 -4.18 -0.26
N PHE A 117 0.88 -4.23 -0.73
CA PHE A 117 0.46 -3.65 -2.01
C PHE A 117 0.71 -2.13 -2.07
N GLU A 118 0.65 -1.46 -0.93
CA GLU A 118 0.79 -0.02 -0.77
C GLU A 118 2.26 0.42 -0.68
N CYS A 119 3.14 -0.50 -0.28
CA CYS A 119 4.58 -0.31 -0.16
C CYS A 119 5.32 -0.64 -1.47
N TYR A 120 6.54 -0.13 -1.65
CA TYR A 120 7.29 -0.34 -2.89
C TYR A 120 8.02 -1.69 -2.97
N SER A 121 8.74 -2.11 -1.93
CA SER A 121 9.65 -3.24 -2.01
C SER A 121 10.05 -3.83 -0.65
N GLU A 122 10.60 -5.04 -0.67
CA GLU A 122 11.37 -5.61 0.44
C GLU A 122 12.77 -4.98 0.59
N ASP A 123 13.27 -4.28 -0.43
CA ASP A 123 14.61 -3.69 -0.42
C ASP A 123 14.57 -2.18 -0.07
N PRO A 124 15.40 -1.74 0.91
CA PRO A 124 15.41 -0.35 1.35
C PRO A 124 15.97 0.62 0.30
N GLU A 125 16.88 0.20 -0.57
CA GLU A 125 17.48 1.09 -1.58
C GLU A 125 16.58 1.27 -2.79
N LEU A 126 15.88 0.22 -3.21
CA LEU A 126 14.83 0.36 -4.22
C LEU A 126 13.72 1.30 -3.70
N THR A 127 13.25 1.07 -2.48
CA THR A 127 12.22 1.90 -1.85
C THR A 127 12.67 3.36 -1.73
N ALA A 128 13.88 3.60 -1.22
CA ALA A 128 14.47 4.94 -1.09
C ALA A 128 14.54 5.68 -2.44
N ALA A 129 15.13 5.06 -3.46
CA ALA A 129 15.34 5.68 -4.77
C ALA A 129 14.02 6.08 -5.46
N LEU A 130 13.00 5.23 -5.36
CA LEU A 130 11.68 5.48 -5.95
C LEU A 130 10.90 6.53 -5.15
N ALA A 131 10.93 6.46 -3.82
CA ALA A 131 10.31 7.45 -2.94
C ALA A 131 10.87 8.85 -3.16
N VAL A 132 12.19 9.00 -3.24
CA VAL A 132 12.85 10.29 -3.52
C VAL A 132 12.34 10.89 -4.82
N SER A 133 12.19 10.08 -5.87
CA SER A 133 11.72 10.54 -7.17
C SER A 133 10.25 10.97 -7.12
N TYR A 134 9.39 10.16 -6.49
CA TYR A 134 7.97 10.47 -6.29
C TYR A 134 7.78 11.77 -5.51
N ILE A 135 8.47 11.92 -4.37
CA ILE A 135 8.39 13.09 -3.49
C ILE A 135 8.82 14.36 -4.24
N ARG A 136 9.94 14.31 -4.97
CA ARG A 136 10.40 15.44 -5.78
C ARG A 136 9.38 15.82 -6.86
N GLY A 137 8.79 14.82 -7.51
CA GLY A 137 7.69 15.03 -8.47
C GLY A 137 6.53 15.81 -7.86
N LEU A 138 6.02 15.33 -6.73
CA LEU A 138 4.89 15.91 -6.02
C LEU A 138 5.19 17.34 -5.51
N GLN A 139 6.32 17.52 -4.81
CA GLN A 139 6.71 18.80 -4.20
C GLN A 139 7.10 19.85 -5.25
N SER A 140 7.59 19.45 -6.43
CA SER A 140 7.87 20.39 -7.52
C SER A 140 6.61 21.15 -8.00
N ALA A 141 5.43 20.59 -7.74
CA ALA A 141 4.14 21.19 -8.06
C ALA A 141 3.52 21.94 -6.86
N GLY A 142 4.25 22.12 -5.76
CA GLY A 142 3.80 22.86 -4.57
C GLY A 142 2.89 22.07 -3.63
N VAL A 143 2.85 20.74 -3.75
CA VAL A 143 2.10 19.85 -2.84
C VAL A 143 3.07 19.14 -1.92
N ALA A 144 2.81 19.18 -0.61
CA ALA A 144 3.65 18.48 0.36
C ALA A 144 3.48 16.96 0.27
N ALA A 145 4.60 16.23 0.24
CA ALA A 145 4.59 14.79 0.45
C ALA A 145 4.60 14.48 1.95
N THR A 146 4.03 13.34 2.32
CA THR A 146 4.03 12.80 3.68
C THR A 146 4.41 11.32 3.63
N PRO A 147 5.71 10.97 3.52
CA PRO A 147 6.14 9.58 3.56
C PRO A 147 5.68 8.92 4.86
N LYS A 148 5.11 7.71 4.74
CA LYS A 148 4.46 7.00 5.86
C LYS A 148 4.74 5.49 5.86
N HIS A 149 4.72 4.80 7.00
CA HIS A 149 4.50 5.30 8.36
C HIS A 149 5.78 5.12 9.17
N PHE A 150 6.21 6.16 9.88
CA PHE A 150 7.48 6.25 10.59
C PHE A 150 7.31 5.82 12.07
N ILE A 151 7.69 4.63 12.51
CA ILE A 151 8.30 3.52 11.76
C ILE A 151 7.95 2.16 12.39
N GLY A 152 8.30 1.05 11.73
CA GLY A 152 8.08 -0.29 12.29
C GLY A 152 6.64 -0.80 12.11
N ASN A 153 5.91 -0.29 11.12
CA ASN A 153 4.52 -0.64 10.82
C ASN A 153 4.42 -1.69 9.70
N GLU A 154 5.14 -2.81 9.83
CA GLU A 154 5.22 -3.86 8.82
C GLU A 154 4.24 -5.04 9.06
N SER A 155 3.21 -4.80 9.87
CA SER A 155 2.07 -5.70 10.11
C SER A 155 0.84 -4.88 10.53
N GLU A 156 -0.34 -5.30 10.07
CA GLU A 156 -1.59 -4.66 10.50
C GLU A 156 -2.14 -5.23 11.81
N ILE A 157 -1.61 -6.37 12.28
CA ILE A 157 -2.08 -7.08 13.47
C ILE A 157 -1.78 -6.25 14.72
N GLU A 158 -2.82 -5.92 15.48
CA GLU A 158 -2.72 -5.10 16.70
C GLU A 158 -1.91 -3.80 16.51
N ARG A 159 -1.86 -3.26 15.29
CA ARG A 159 -0.92 -2.17 14.90
C ARG A 159 -0.95 -0.94 15.80
N THR A 160 -2.04 -0.71 16.51
CA THR A 160 -2.23 0.43 17.44
C THR A 160 -1.75 0.19 18.87
N THR A 161 -1.39 -1.05 19.22
CA THR A 161 -0.98 -1.44 20.58
C THR A 161 0.33 -2.20 20.61
N VAL A 162 0.67 -2.90 19.53
CA VAL A 162 1.87 -3.73 19.41
C VAL A 162 3.16 -2.90 19.44
N SER A 163 4.22 -3.50 19.98
CA SER A 163 5.59 -3.02 19.90
C SER A 163 6.37 -3.80 18.87
N SER A 164 6.87 -3.11 17.85
CA SER A 164 7.90 -3.61 16.96
C SER A 164 9.25 -3.45 17.66
N ASP A 165 9.83 -4.57 18.07
CA ASP A 165 11.09 -4.60 18.79
C ASP A 165 12.21 -4.93 17.81
N ILE A 166 12.99 -3.90 17.48
CA ILE A 166 13.96 -3.87 16.38
C ILE A 166 15.29 -3.40 16.93
N ASP A 167 16.37 -4.16 16.67
CA ASP A 167 17.72 -3.71 17.02
C ASP A 167 18.14 -2.51 16.17
N GLU A 168 18.99 -1.65 16.71
CA GLU A 168 19.35 -0.38 16.05
C GLU A 168 20.01 -0.60 14.69
N ARG A 169 20.85 -1.63 14.52
CA ARG A 169 21.52 -1.88 13.22
C ARG A 169 20.47 -2.18 12.15
N THR A 170 19.56 -3.10 12.44
CA THR A 170 18.47 -3.43 11.54
C THR A 170 17.58 -2.23 11.26
N LEU A 171 17.23 -1.47 12.30
CA LEU A 171 16.42 -0.27 12.17
C LEU A 171 17.09 0.75 11.23
N ARG A 172 18.40 0.96 11.35
CA ARG A 172 19.21 1.89 10.53
C ARG A 172 19.43 1.41 9.11
N GLU A 173 19.75 0.14 8.91
CA GLU A 173 20.10 -0.43 7.59
C GLU A 173 18.86 -0.69 6.72
N ILE A 174 17.72 -1.02 7.33
CA ILE A 174 16.52 -1.44 6.60
C ILE A 174 15.43 -0.37 6.69
N TYR A 175 14.84 -0.18 7.87
CA TYR A 175 13.57 0.50 7.97
C TYR A 175 13.73 2.03 7.86
N LEU A 176 14.71 2.61 8.55
CA LEU A 176 14.98 4.05 8.55
C LEU A 176 15.53 4.54 7.20
N ARG A 177 16.15 3.67 6.40
CA ARG A 177 16.88 4.06 5.21
C ARG A 177 16.01 4.79 4.15
N PRO A 178 14.80 4.32 3.79
CA PRO A 178 13.89 5.07 2.93
C PRO A 178 13.50 6.46 3.46
N PHE A 179 13.28 6.59 4.77
CA PHE A 179 12.92 7.88 5.40
C PHE A 179 14.11 8.84 5.44
N GLU A 180 15.31 8.32 5.71
CA GLU A 180 16.55 9.09 5.64
C GLU A 180 16.72 9.68 4.24
N ALA A 181 16.51 8.88 3.19
CA ALA A 181 16.58 9.35 1.80
C ALA A 181 15.48 10.38 1.49
N ALA A 182 14.25 10.16 1.96
CA ALA A 182 13.15 11.11 1.80
C ALA A 182 13.48 12.49 2.40
N ILE A 183 14.18 12.53 3.53
CA ILE A 183 14.61 13.76 4.19
C ILE A 183 15.81 14.37 3.47
N LYS A 184 16.92 13.64 3.41
CA LYS A 184 18.21 14.20 2.97
C LYS A 184 18.30 14.40 1.47
N GLU A 185 17.67 13.52 0.70
CA GLU A 185 17.77 13.54 -0.76
C GLU A 185 16.54 14.23 -1.38
N ALA A 186 15.33 13.92 -0.90
CA ALA A 186 14.11 14.52 -1.46
C ALA A 186 13.72 15.86 -0.84
N GLY A 187 14.16 16.15 0.39
CA GLY A 187 13.73 17.34 1.14
C GLY A 187 12.24 17.31 1.45
N THR A 188 11.73 16.17 1.94
CA THR A 188 10.30 16.01 2.29
C THR A 188 9.83 17.07 3.29
N TRP A 189 8.59 17.54 3.18
CA TRP A 189 8.06 18.61 4.04
C TRP A 189 7.21 18.10 5.21
N ALA A 190 6.67 16.89 5.11
CA ALA A 190 5.95 16.22 6.18
C ALA A 190 6.35 14.75 6.25
N ILE A 191 6.15 14.14 7.42
CA ILE A 191 6.26 12.70 7.70
C ILE A 191 5.08 12.31 8.59
N MET A 192 4.53 11.12 8.40
CA MET A 192 3.50 10.57 9.28
C MET A 192 4.11 9.48 10.18
N GLY A 193 3.97 9.66 11.49
CA GLY A 193 4.35 8.67 12.49
C GLY A 193 3.47 7.42 12.41
N SER A 194 4.01 6.25 12.75
CA SER A 194 3.25 5.00 12.79
C SER A 194 2.36 4.87 14.03
N TYR A 195 1.43 3.93 13.96
CA TYR A 195 0.56 3.55 15.08
C TYR A 195 1.28 2.81 16.20
N ASN A 196 2.22 1.95 15.84
CA ASN A 196 2.84 0.99 16.74
C ASN A 196 3.85 1.65 17.68
N LYS A 197 4.28 0.88 18.69
CA LYS A 197 5.45 1.22 19.48
C LYS A 197 6.72 0.73 18.78
N ILE A 198 7.82 1.42 19.05
CA ILE A 198 9.17 0.99 18.73
C ILE A 198 9.89 0.75 20.04
N ASN A 199 10.31 -0.51 20.26
CA ASN A 199 11.02 -0.92 21.48
C ASN A 199 10.32 -0.44 22.77
N GLY A 200 8.99 -0.56 22.83
CA GLY A 200 8.16 -0.25 24.00
C GLY A 200 7.61 1.17 24.08
N THR A 201 8.01 2.10 23.20
CA THR A 201 7.51 3.49 23.19
C THR A 201 6.75 3.79 21.90
N TYR A 202 5.57 4.39 21.99
CA TYR A 202 4.79 4.79 20.79
C TYR A 202 5.63 5.67 19.87
N ALA A 203 5.57 5.44 18.55
CA ALA A 203 6.37 6.22 17.60
C ALA A 203 6.12 7.74 17.74
N ALA A 204 4.87 8.13 17.98
CA ALA A 204 4.45 9.52 18.25
C ALA A 204 5.01 10.13 19.56
N GLU A 205 5.52 9.32 20.48
CA GLU A 205 6.08 9.71 21.78
C GLU A 205 7.59 9.47 21.86
N ASN A 206 8.20 8.93 20.81
CA ASN A 206 9.56 8.45 20.85
C ASN A 206 10.56 9.59 20.56
N HIS A 207 11.05 10.25 21.62
CA HIS A 207 12.02 11.35 21.52
C HIS A 207 13.29 10.98 20.76
N TRP A 208 13.78 9.74 20.93
CA TRP A 208 14.96 9.26 20.22
C TRP A 208 14.71 9.27 18.70
N LEU A 209 13.57 8.75 18.24
CA LEU A 209 13.20 8.81 16.82
C LEU A 209 12.94 10.23 16.34
N LEU A 210 12.00 10.93 16.98
CA LEU A 210 11.41 12.16 16.45
C LEU A 210 12.31 13.38 16.60
N THR A 211 13.19 13.41 17.61
CA THR A 211 14.09 14.53 17.87
C THR A 211 15.55 14.15 17.62
N GLU A 212 16.05 13.07 18.24
CA GLU A 212 17.48 12.74 18.15
C GLU A 212 17.87 12.28 16.74
N ILE A 213 17.12 11.35 16.14
CA ILE A 213 17.39 10.88 14.77
C ILE A 213 16.92 11.91 13.75
N LEU A 214 15.62 12.20 13.69
CA LEU A 214 15.07 13.04 12.63
C LEU A 214 15.66 14.45 12.63
N ARG A 215 15.60 15.17 13.75
CA ARG A 215 15.97 16.59 13.80
C ARG A 215 17.47 16.78 14.00
N ASN A 216 18.05 16.16 15.02
CA ASN A 216 19.43 16.43 15.39
C ASN A 216 20.43 15.73 14.46
N GLU A 217 20.20 14.45 14.13
CA GLU A 217 21.14 13.70 13.30
C GLU A 217 20.94 13.95 11.80
N TRP A 218 19.69 13.93 11.32
CA TRP A 218 19.39 14.09 9.89
C TRP A 218 19.09 15.52 9.46
N GLY A 219 18.91 16.46 10.41
CA GLY A 219 18.65 17.86 10.11
C GLY A 219 17.25 18.10 9.54
N TYR A 220 16.27 17.25 9.86
CA TYR A 220 14.91 17.38 9.34
C TYR A 220 14.25 18.68 9.81
N ASP A 221 13.67 19.44 8.88
CA ASP A 221 13.07 20.75 9.14
C ASP A 221 11.57 20.83 8.78
N GLY A 222 10.96 19.70 8.39
CA GLY A 222 9.53 19.61 8.08
C GLY A 222 8.66 19.38 9.31
N ILE A 223 7.46 18.80 9.16
CA ILE A 223 6.61 18.39 10.29
C ILE A 223 6.55 16.88 10.46
N VAL A 224 6.24 16.41 11.66
CA VAL A 224 5.77 15.05 11.95
C VAL A 224 4.31 15.13 12.39
N MET A 225 3.42 14.49 11.65
CA MET A 225 2.02 14.31 12.04
C MET A 225 1.79 12.90 12.58
N SER A 226 0.81 12.73 13.46
CA SER A 226 0.35 11.39 13.82
C SER A 226 -0.37 10.74 12.63
N ASP A 227 -0.39 9.41 12.60
CA ASP A 227 -1.48 8.72 11.92
C ASP A 227 -2.84 9.07 12.59
N TRP A 228 -3.95 8.73 11.96
CA TRP A 228 -5.29 9.06 12.46
C TRP A 228 -5.55 8.40 13.82
N PHE A 229 -5.69 9.21 14.88
CA PHE A 229 -5.79 8.76 16.27
C PHE A 229 -4.51 8.11 16.82
N GLY A 230 -3.37 8.29 16.15
CA GLY A 230 -2.06 7.79 16.56
C GLY A 230 -1.43 8.57 17.73
N SER A 231 -1.93 9.77 18.04
CA SER A 231 -1.60 10.48 19.29
C SER A 231 -2.42 9.91 20.45
N ARG A 232 -1.77 9.72 21.60
CA ARG A 232 -2.40 9.14 22.81
C ARG A 232 -2.17 9.94 24.09
N THR A 233 -1.28 10.93 24.05
CA THR A 233 -0.88 11.70 25.23
C THR A 233 -0.55 13.15 24.85
N THR A 234 -0.65 14.06 25.83
CA THR A 234 -0.36 15.49 25.64
C THR A 234 1.14 15.80 25.74
N ALA A 235 1.71 15.76 26.95
CA ALA A 235 3.09 16.21 27.17
C ALA A 235 4.15 15.31 26.49
N PRO A 236 4.07 13.97 26.55
CA PRO A 236 5.07 13.11 25.92
C PRO A 236 5.18 13.31 24.40
N THR A 237 4.06 13.38 23.68
CA THR A 237 4.08 13.60 22.22
C THR A 237 4.65 14.97 21.84
N ILE A 238 4.26 16.04 22.54
CA ILE A 238 4.80 17.39 22.29
C ILE A 238 6.31 17.45 22.56
N ASN A 239 6.75 16.89 23.70
CA ASN A 239 8.15 16.90 24.09
C ASN A 239 9.01 15.98 23.19
N ALA A 240 8.43 14.94 22.60
CA ALA A 240 9.11 14.08 21.63
C ALA A 240 9.32 14.78 20.27
N GLY A 241 8.48 15.76 19.93
CA GLY A 241 8.56 16.49 18.66
C GLY A 241 7.44 16.18 17.65
N LEU A 242 6.28 15.68 18.13
CA LEU A 242 5.10 15.50 17.28
C LEU A 242 4.41 16.85 17.01
N ASP A 243 4.53 17.35 15.79
CA ASP A 243 4.02 18.66 15.39
C ASP A 243 2.48 18.70 15.28
N LEU A 244 1.86 17.67 14.70
CA LEU A 244 0.42 17.67 14.36
C LEU A 244 -0.30 16.40 14.83
N GLU A 245 -1.32 16.56 15.68
CA GLU A 245 -2.30 15.51 15.99
C GLU A 245 -3.40 15.47 14.91
N MET A 246 -3.64 14.30 14.33
CA MET A 246 -4.77 14.04 13.43
C MET A 246 -5.62 12.87 13.94
N PRO A 247 -6.94 12.85 13.66
CA PRO A 247 -7.76 13.95 13.13
C PRO A 247 -8.21 14.95 14.21
N GLY A 248 -8.93 15.99 13.80
CA GLY A 248 -9.76 16.82 14.68
C GLY A 248 -11.18 16.27 14.91
N PRO A 249 -11.92 16.75 15.93
CA PRO A 249 -11.44 17.68 16.95
C PRO A 249 -10.42 17.00 17.88
N THR A 250 -9.47 17.81 18.38
CA THR A 250 -8.35 17.33 19.20
C THR A 250 -8.80 16.56 20.45
N ARG A 251 -8.07 15.49 20.79
CA ARG A 251 -8.16 14.76 22.06
C ARG A 251 -7.06 15.18 23.04
N ASP A 252 -5.84 15.35 22.52
CA ASP A 252 -4.63 15.50 23.33
C ASP A 252 -4.07 16.94 23.37
N ARG A 253 -4.67 17.88 22.64
CA ARG A 253 -4.25 19.29 22.52
C ARG A 253 -5.32 20.23 23.09
N GLY A 254 -5.41 21.45 22.58
CA GLY A 254 -6.34 22.47 23.06
C GLY A 254 -6.10 22.83 24.53
N ASP A 255 -7.16 22.81 25.34
CA ASP A 255 -7.09 23.13 26.77
C ASP A 255 -6.20 22.14 27.55
N THR A 256 -6.13 20.88 27.13
CA THR A 256 -5.27 19.88 27.78
C THR A 256 -3.80 20.28 27.67
N LEU A 257 -3.35 20.74 26.50
CA LEU A 257 -1.99 21.22 26.28
C LEU A 257 -1.72 22.56 26.99
N LEU A 258 -2.67 23.50 26.99
CA LEU A 258 -2.53 24.74 27.76
C LEU A 258 -2.28 24.45 29.24
N ASN A 259 -3.09 23.57 29.83
CA ASN A 259 -2.94 23.20 31.22
C ASN A 259 -1.59 22.48 31.48
N ALA A 260 -1.09 21.69 30.54
CA ALA A 260 0.24 21.05 30.66
C ALA A 260 1.38 22.07 30.63
N VAL A 261 1.28 23.11 29.79
CA VAL A 261 2.22 24.24 29.79
C VAL A 261 2.17 25.01 31.11
N ASP A 262 0.98 25.31 31.61
CA ASP A 262 0.79 26.02 32.88
C ASP A 262 1.35 25.24 34.08
N ARG A 263 1.32 23.89 34.02
CA ARG A 263 1.94 23.00 35.03
C ARG A 263 3.44 22.80 34.83
N GLY A 264 4.04 23.31 33.75
CA GLY A 264 5.46 23.15 33.44
C GLY A 264 5.84 21.77 32.91
N GLU A 265 4.86 20.95 32.49
CA GLU A 265 5.08 19.63 31.89
C GLU A 265 5.56 19.75 30.43
N VAL A 266 5.22 20.86 29.78
CA VAL A 266 5.62 21.20 28.41
C VAL A 266 6.22 22.61 28.41
N PRO A 267 7.45 22.81 27.91
CA PRO A 267 8.01 24.14 27.72
C PRO A 267 7.23 24.92 26.65
N VAL A 268 6.92 26.20 26.92
CA VAL A 268 6.24 27.07 25.94
C VAL A 268 7.03 27.20 24.63
N GLU A 269 8.36 27.18 24.71
CA GLU A 269 9.24 27.22 23.53
C GLU A 269 9.10 25.98 22.63
N GLN A 270 8.75 24.82 23.21
CA GLN A 270 8.49 23.61 22.42
C GLN A 270 7.20 23.79 21.60
N VAL A 271 6.13 24.29 22.22
CA VAL A 271 4.87 24.62 21.51
C VAL A 271 5.13 25.64 20.40
N ARG A 272 5.90 26.68 20.71
CA ARG A 272 6.30 27.70 19.73
C ARG A 272 7.03 27.08 18.54
N GLN A 273 8.02 26.22 18.78
CA GLN A 273 8.82 25.61 17.71
C GLN A 273 7.98 24.70 16.81
N LEU A 274 7.09 23.88 17.36
CA LEU A 274 6.20 23.03 16.56
C LEU A 274 5.22 23.88 15.73
N ALA A 275 4.73 24.99 16.28
CA ALA A 275 3.88 25.92 15.53
C ALA A 275 4.63 26.62 14.39
N VAL A 276 5.92 26.95 14.58
CA VAL A 276 6.78 27.46 13.49
C VAL A 276 6.87 26.45 12.36
N ASN A 277 7.10 25.17 12.66
CA ASN A 277 7.18 24.11 11.65
C ASN A 277 5.87 24.00 10.85
N MET A 278 4.72 24.10 11.52
CA MET A 278 3.41 24.12 10.87
C MET A 278 3.23 25.31 9.93
N VAL A 279 3.58 26.53 10.36
CA VAL A 279 3.51 27.71 9.48
C VAL A 279 4.48 27.58 8.31
N GLN A 280 5.68 27.05 8.51
CA GLN A 280 6.63 26.78 7.43
C GLN A 280 6.08 25.78 6.40
N LEU A 281 5.41 24.71 6.84
CA LEU A 281 4.72 23.80 5.93
C LEU A 281 3.66 24.57 5.11
N MET A 282 2.82 25.36 5.77
CA MET A 282 1.77 26.15 5.11
C MET A 282 2.35 27.17 4.11
N GLU A 283 3.54 27.70 4.37
CA GLU A 283 4.27 28.54 3.43
C GLU A 283 4.82 27.76 2.23
N ARG A 284 5.39 26.56 2.47
CA ARG A 284 5.96 25.68 1.42
C ARG A 284 4.90 25.21 0.43
N CYS A 285 3.74 24.78 0.93
CA CYS A 285 2.63 24.31 0.09
C CYS A 285 1.65 25.41 -0.34
N GLY A 286 1.89 26.66 0.06
CA GLY A 286 1.06 27.80 -0.32
C GLY A 286 -0.27 27.94 0.43
N ALA A 287 -0.61 27.00 1.32
CA ALA A 287 -1.84 27.01 2.11
C ALA A 287 -2.06 28.31 2.89
N ILE A 288 -0.98 28.95 3.34
CA ILE A 288 -1.07 30.20 4.11
C ILE A 288 -1.85 31.31 3.38
N ASN A 289 -1.80 31.34 2.04
CA ASN A 289 -2.44 32.35 1.20
C ASN A 289 -3.66 31.81 0.42
N ASP A 290 -4.04 30.55 0.61
CA ASP A 290 -5.11 29.93 -0.15
C ASP A 290 -6.49 30.24 0.48
N ALA A 291 -7.16 31.24 -0.06
CA ALA A 291 -8.53 31.59 0.30
C ALA A 291 -9.59 30.90 -0.59
N SER A 292 -9.21 29.89 -1.39
CA SER A 292 -10.12 29.22 -2.30
C SER A 292 -11.25 28.51 -1.55
N PRO A 293 -12.45 28.42 -2.15
CA PRO A 293 -13.48 27.54 -1.61
C PRO A 293 -12.98 26.09 -1.71
N PHE A 294 -13.07 25.30 -0.62
CA PHE A 294 -12.71 23.88 -0.56
C PHE A 294 -13.63 22.98 -1.39
N LYS A 295 -13.80 23.32 -2.67
CA LYS A 295 -14.68 22.66 -3.62
C LYS A 295 -13.86 21.68 -4.43
N GLU A 296 -14.05 20.40 -4.12
CA GLU A 296 -13.48 19.31 -4.90
C GLU A 296 -14.09 19.23 -6.29
N ILE A 297 -13.26 18.89 -7.27
CA ILE A 297 -13.64 18.64 -8.65
C ILE A 297 -13.12 17.27 -9.10
N ALA A 298 -13.85 16.67 -10.04
CA ALA A 298 -13.38 15.53 -10.79
C ALA A 298 -12.66 16.04 -12.04
N ASP A 299 -11.35 15.80 -12.15
CA ASP A 299 -10.51 16.31 -13.24
C ASP A 299 -9.88 15.14 -14.02
N ASN A 300 -10.68 14.50 -14.87
CA ASN A 300 -10.26 13.32 -15.62
C ASN A 300 -9.42 13.70 -16.85
N ARG A 301 -8.09 13.71 -16.69
CA ARG A 301 -7.13 14.19 -17.70
C ARG A 301 -6.58 13.08 -18.61
N PRO A 302 -6.61 13.23 -19.96
CA PRO A 302 -6.04 12.24 -20.87
C PRO A 302 -4.56 11.92 -20.63
N GLU A 303 -3.76 12.90 -20.19
CA GLU A 303 -2.35 12.71 -19.83
C GLU A 303 -2.18 11.81 -18.60
N HIS A 304 -3.07 11.90 -17.61
CA HIS A 304 -3.06 11.02 -16.45
C HIS A 304 -3.41 9.59 -16.88
N GLN A 305 -4.43 9.43 -17.74
CA GLN A 305 -4.82 8.12 -18.28
C GLN A 305 -3.64 7.44 -19.01
N GLN A 306 -2.95 8.17 -19.90
CA GLN A 306 -1.79 7.64 -20.61
C GLN A 306 -0.64 7.28 -19.67
N LEU A 307 -0.39 8.10 -18.65
CA LEU A 307 0.64 7.83 -17.65
C LEU A 307 0.32 6.61 -16.80
N ILE A 308 -0.94 6.44 -16.38
CA ILE A 308 -1.41 5.28 -15.62
C ILE A 308 -1.26 4.00 -16.44
N ARG A 309 -1.70 4.01 -17.70
CA ARG A 309 -1.51 2.88 -18.63
C ARG A 309 -0.04 2.53 -18.80
N ARG A 310 0.82 3.54 -19.02
CA ARG A 310 2.28 3.35 -19.12
C ARG A 310 2.86 2.74 -17.85
N ALA A 311 2.49 3.26 -16.69
CA ALA A 311 2.98 2.75 -15.41
C ALA A 311 2.50 1.32 -15.15
N GLY A 312 1.26 0.97 -15.50
CA GLY A 312 0.75 -0.40 -15.45
C GLY A 312 1.49 -1.37 -16.38
N VAL A 313 1.84 -0.92 -17.60
CA VAL A 313 2.68 -1.70 -18.54
C VAL A 313 4.08 -1.90 -17.96
N GLU A 314 4.72 -0.83 -17.48
CA GLU A 314 6.08 -0.90 -16.93
C GLU A 314 6.16 -1.66 -15.60
N ALA A 315 5.04 -1.82 -14.89
CA ALA A 315 4.93 -2.60 -13.66
C ALA A 315 4.69 -4.10 -13.92
N SER A 316 4.20 -4.46 -15.10
CA SER A 316 3.84 -5.84 -15.43
C SER A 316 5.10 -6.71 -15.52
N VAL A 317 5.17 -7.75 -14.69
CA VAL A 317 6.34 -8.65 -14.61
C VAL A 317 6.00 -9.97 -15.28
N LEU A 318 6.69 -10.28 -16.38
CA LEU A 318 6.57 -11.58 -17.03
C LEU A 318 7.41 -12.60 -16.24
N LEU A 319 6.74 -13.51 -15.54
CA LEU A 319 7.39 -14.49 -14.66
C LEU A 319 7.76 -15.78 -15.40
N LYS A 320 6.92 -16.19 -16.37
CA LYS A 320 7.15 -17.38 -17.19
C LYS A 320 6.64 -17.15 -18.59
N ASN A 321 7.39 -17.65 -19.58
CA ASN A 321 6.96 -17.71 -20.97
C ASN A 321 7.67 -18.87 -21.69
N THR A 322 6.93 -19.86 -22.17
CA THR A 322 7.45 -21.00 -22.94
C THR A 322 7.43 -20.77 -24.45
N GLY A 323 7.28 -19.50 -24.88
CA GLY A 323 7.19 -19.10 -26.28
C GLY A 323 5.76 -18.80 -26.76
N LEU A 324 4.76 -18.84 -25.88
CA LEU A 324 3.37 -18.48 -26.19
C LEU A 324 3.16 -16.96 -26.30
N LEU A 325 3.88 -16.18 -25.49
CA LEU A 325 3.81 -14.73 -25.50
C LEU A 325 4.92 -14.11 -26.37
N PRO A 326 4.65 -12.99 -27.08
CA PRO A 326 3.36 -12.28 -27.15
C PRO A 326 2.32 -13.03 -28.00
N LEU A 327 1.04 -12.84 -27.66
CA LEU A 327 -0.09 -13.37 -28.43
C LEU A 327 -0.25 -12.65 -29.78
N SER A 328 -0.77 -13.38 -30.77
CA SER A 328 -1.19 -12.80 -32.05
C SER A 328 -2.56 -12.14 -31.93
N THR A 329 -2.77 -11.03 -32.62
CA THR A 329 -4.09 -10.39 -32.77
C THR A 329 -5.01 -11.14 -33.73
N ASP A 330 -4.51 -12.13 -34.47
CA ASP A 330 -5.30 -12.89 -35.45
C ASP A 330 -6.11 -14.04 -34.84
N LEU A 331 -5.98 -14.28 -33.53
CA LEU A 331 -6.73 -15.31 -32.77
C LEU A 331 -8.23 -15.20 -33.06
N LYS A 332 -8.85 -16.34 -33.32
CA LYS A 332 -10.28 -16.50 -33.61
C LYS A 332 -11.09 -16.93 -32.39
N SER A 333 -10.45 -17.58 -31.42
CA SER A 333 -11.11 -18.00 -30.18
C SER A 333 -10.17 -17.92 -28.99
N VAL A 334 -10.54 -17.09 -28.00
CA VAL A 334 -9.84 -16.84 -26.75
C VAL A 334 -10.78 -17.13 -25.59
N ALA A 335 -10.40 -18.08 -24.74
CA ALA A 335 -11.10 -18.36 -23.49
C ALA A 335 -10.56 -17.43 -22.39
N VAL A 336 -11.36 -16.44 -22.00
CA VAL A 336 -11.10 -15.57 -20.85
C VAL A 336 -11.77 -16.19 -19.63
N ILE A 337 -10.99 -16.56 -18.62
CA ILE A 337 -11.47 -17.36 -17.50
C ILE A 337 -11.09 -16.70 -16.17
N GLY A 338 -11.94 -16.86 -15.15
CA GLY A 338 -11.56 -16.57 -13.78
C GLY A 338 -12.16 -15.27 -13.21
N PRO A 339 -12.15 -15.15 -11.87
CA PRO A 339 -12.91 -14.12 -11.16
C PRO A 339 -12.45 -12.69 -11.42
N ASN A 340 -11.17 -12.48 -11.74
CA ASN A 340 -10.62 -11.13 -11.95
C ASN A 340 -10.73 -10.65 -13.41
N ALA A 341 -11.38 -11.42 -14.30
CA ALA A 341 -11.51 -11.03 -15.70
C ALA A 341 -12.50 -9.87 -15.92
N ILE A 342 -13.64 -9.91 -15.21
CA ILE A 342 -14.74 -8.94 -15.35
C ILE A 342 -14.58 -7.76 -14.39
N GLU A 343 -14.10 -8.03 -13.17
CA GLU A 343 -13.86 -6.99 -12.17
C GLU A 343 -12.41 -6.48 -12.24
N ALA A 344 -12.25 -5.18 -12.50
CA ALA A 344 -10.95 -4.55 -12.54
C ALA A 344 -10.35 -4.42 -11.12
N GLN A 345 -9.34 -5.23 -10.80
CA GLN A 345 -8.57 -5.07 -9.58
C GLN A 345 -7.53 -3.96 -9.79
N ILE A 346 -7.88 -2.73 -9.38
CA ILE A 346 -7.10 -1.52 -9.69
C ILE A 346 -6.34 -0.96 -8.49
N MET A 347 -6.75 -1.30 -7.25
CA MET A 347 -6.13 -0.87 -6.00
C MET A 347 -6.41 -1.87 -4.87
N GLY A 348 -5.68 -1.74 -3.75
CA GLY A 348 -5.99 -2.46 -2.50
C GLY A 348 -6.99 -1.70 -1.62
N GLY A 349 -7.28 -2.25 -0.43
CA GLY A 349 -8.26 -1.70 0.52
C GLY A 349 -7.71 -0.60 1.44
N GLY A 350 -8.57 -0.09 2.32
CA GLY A 350 -8.20 0.86 3.37
C GLY A 350 -8.10 2.33 2.95
N SER A 351 -7.27 3.09 3.66
CA SER A 351 -7.00 4.52 3.42
C SER A 351 -6.39 4.81 2.05
N SER A 352 -5.84 3.81 1.35
CA SER A 352 -5.37 3.97 -0.03
C SER A 352 -6.50 3.95 -1.07
N MET A 353 -7.73 3.62 -0.68
CA MET A 353 -8.87 3.61 -1.60
C MET A 353 -9.28 5.03 -2.00
N LEU A 354 -9.77 5.16 -3.23
CA LEU A 354 -10.41 6.35 -3.77
C LEU A 354 -11.53 5.96 -4.73
N ASN A 355 -12.41 6.91 -5.06
CA ASN A 355 -13.40 6.72 -6.10
C ASN A 355 -12.75 6.99 -7.47
N PRO A 356 -12.51 5.99 -8.33
CA PRO A 356 -11.82 6.20 -9.60
C PRO A 356 -12.74 6.88 -10.62
N HIS A 357 -12.18 7.61 -11.60
CA HIS A 357 -13.00 8.15 -12.70
C HIS A 357 -13.72 7.06 -13.50
N TYR A 358 -13.07 5.92 -13.66
CA TYR A 358 -13.56 4.71 -14.31
C TYR A 358 -12.58 3.57 -14.00
N SER A 359 -12.91 2.36 -14.41
CA SER A 359 -11.98 1.23 -14.37
C SER A 359 -12.14 0.37 -15.62
N VAL A 360 -11.01 -0.04 -16.21
CA VAL A 360 -11.00 -0.93 -17.38
C VAL A 360 -10.68 -2.34 -16.90
N SER A 361 -11.64 -3.25 -16.96
CA SER A 361 -11.41 -4.66 -16.62
C SER A 361 -10.54 -5.35 -17.67
N PRO A 362 -9.85 -6.45 -17.32
CA PRO A 362 -9.12 -7.24 -18.31
C PRO A 362 -9.97 -7.67 -19.51
N MET A 363 -11.22 -8.08 -19.27
CA MET A 363 -12.18 -8.38 -20.33
C MET A 363 -12.42 -7.18 -21.26
N GLN A 364 -12.62 -5.98 -20.69
CA GLN A 364 -12.79 -4.76 -21.47
C GLN A 364 -11.53 -4.44 -22.29
N GLY A 365 -10.34 -4.57 -21.69
CA GLY A 365 -9.06 -4.34 -22.36
C GLY A 365 -8.81 -5.28 -23.54
N LEU A 366 -9.11 -6.58 -23.37
CA LEU A 366 -9.03 -7.58 -24.43
C LEU A 366 -10.06 -7.30 -25.53
N THR A 367 -11.30 -6.96 -25.16
CA THR A 367 -12.37 -6.64 -26.12
C THR A 367 -12.03 -5.40 -26.95
N ASN A 368 -11.46 -4.36 -26.33
CA ASN A 368 -10.99 -3.16 -27.03
C ASN A 368 -9.91 -3.48 -28.07
N LEU A 369 -9.13 -4.55 -27.87
CA LEU A 369 -8.03 -4.94 -28.74
C LEU A 369 -8.42 -5.91 -29.85
N LEU A 370 -9.15 -6.97 -29.51
CA LEU A 370 -9.49 -8.08 -30.43
C LEU A 370 -10.87 -7.92 -31.09
N GLY A 371 -11.73 -7.08 -30.52
CA GLY A 371 -13.18 -7.15 -30.76
C GLY A 371 -13.85 -8.23 -29.90
N GLY A 372 -15.18 -8.24 -29.90
CA GLY A 372 -15.98 -9.15 -29.07
C GLY A 372 -16.11 -10.58 -29.60
N ASP A 373 -16.01 -10.78 -30.93
CA ASP A 373 -16.36 -12.07 -31.56
C ASP A 373 -15.40 -13.21 -31.19
N ALA A 374 -14.13 -12.89 -30.94
CA ALA A 374 -13.10 -13.87 -30.60
C ALA A 374 -13.03 -14.20 -29.11
N ILE A 375 -13.77 -13.50 -28.25
CA ILE A 375 -13.64 -13.60 -26.79
C ILE A 375 -14.84 -14.33 -26.21
N HIS A 376 -14.55 -15.32 -25.39
CA HIS A 376 -15.55 -16.10 -24.68
C HIS A 376 -15.19 -16.16 -23.19
N TYR A 377 -16.20 -16.08 -22.32
CA TYR A 377 -15.98 -15.96 -20.88
C TYR A 377 -16.55 -17.13 -20.09
N ALA A 378 -15.80 -17.57 -19.07
CA ALA A 378 -16.31 -18.40 -18.00
C ALA A 378 -15.74 -17.97 -16.65
N GLN A 379 -16.62 -17.81 -15.65
CA GLN A 379 -16.23 -17.42 -14.29
C GLN A 379 -15.30 -18.43 -13.62
N GLY A 380 -15.57 -19.73 -13.75
CA GLY A 380 -14.81 -20.81 -13.12
C GLY A 380 -15.05 -20.93 -11.61
N CYS A 381 -14.68 -19.90 -10.84
CA CYS A 381 -14.88 -19.84 -9.40
C CYS A 381 -15.03 -18.39 -8.90
N THR A 382 -15.28 -18.21 -7.60
CA THR A 382 -15.25 -16.90 -6.95
C THR A 382 -13.96 -16.72 -6.15
N ASN A 383 -13.63 -15.49 -5.77
CA ASN A 383 -12.49 -15.17 -4.90
C ASN A 383 -12.79 -14.09 -3.85
N HIS A 384 -14.07 -13.74 -3.60
CA HIS A 384 -14.42 -12.74 -2.59
C HIS A 384 -14.01 -13.19 -1.18
N ARG A 385 -13.53 -12.25 -0.35
CA ARG A 385 -13.19 -12.53 1.06
C ARG A 385 -14.46 -12.74 1.88
N TRP A 386 -15.41 -11.84 1.68
CA TRP A 386 -16.68 -11.83 2.37
C TRP A 386 -17.82 -11.91 1.39
N GLU A 387 -18.96 -12.47 1.79
CA GLU A 387 -20.11 -12.65 0.89
C GLU A 387 -20.53 -11.32 0.26
N PRO A 388 -20.71 -11.19 -1.07
CA PRO A 388 -20.86 -9.90 -1.74
C PRO A 388 -22.08 -9.11 -1.23
N LEU A 389 -21.98 -7.79 -1.30
CA LEU A 389 -23.01 -6.87 -0.80
C LEU A 389 -24.32 -6.99 -1.60
N VAL A 390 -25.42 -6.70 -0.93
CA VAL A 390 -26.73 -6.47 -1.54
C VAL A 390 -26.76 -5.02 -2.02
N ASN A 391 -26.59 -4.82 -3.34
CA ASN A 391 -26.49 -3.51 -3.98
C ASN A 391 -27.87 -3.01 -4.44
N GLN A 392 -28.66 -2.55 -3.47
CA GLN A 392 -29.95 -1.89 -3.66
C GLN A 392 -30.22 -1.00 -2.46
N LYS A 393 -31.18 -0.08 -2.58
CA LYS A 393 -31.55 0.81 -1.47
C LYS A 393 -31.95 0.01 -0.23
N ILE A 394 -31.18 0.17 0.84
CA ILE A 394 -31.42 -0.41 2.15
C ILE A 394 -31.97 0.68 3.04
N ARG A 395 -33.15 0.45 3.62
CA ARG A 395 -33.73 1.36 4.61
C ARG A 395 -33.07 1.10 5.96
N VAL A 396 -32.59 2.15 6.62
CA VAL A 396 -31.96 2.08 7.95
C VAL A 396 -32.76 2.93 8.93
N ASP A 397 -33.41 2.28 9.89
CA ASP A 397 -34.19 2.92 10.96
C ASP A 397 -33.38 2.91 12.27
N TYR A 398 -33.15 4.07 12.87
CA TYR A 398 -32.37 4.26 14.10
C TYR A 398 -33.24 4.40 15.35
N PHE A 399 -32.72 3.94 16.48
CA PHE A 399 -33.33 4.03 17.82
C PHE A 399 -32.33 4.63 18.82
N ALA A 400 -32.83 5.46 19.75
CA ALA A 400 -32.02 6.14 20.77
C ALA A 400 -31.76 5.26 22.02
N ASN A 401 -31.56 3.96 21.84
CA ASN A 401 -31.25 2.98 22.88
C ASN A 401 -30.49 1.79 22.27
N ARG A 402 -30.07 0.81 23.09
CA ARG A 402 -29.34 -0.38 22.62
C ARG A 402 -30.24 -1.62 22.42
N ASP A 403 -31.55 -1.53 22.65
CA ASP A 403 -32.46 -2.68 22.64
C ASP A 403 -33.52 -2.66 21.52
N LEU A 404 -33.44 -1.67 20.62
CA LEU A 404 -34.36 -1.45 19.50
C LEU A 404 -35.81 -1.23 19.94
N SER A 405 -36.04 -0.85 21.20
CA SER A 405 -37.37 -0.55 21.71
C SER A 405 -37.81 0.88 21.38
N GLY A 406 -39.11 1.14 21.45
CA GLY A 406 -39.67 2.48 21.25
C GLY A 406 -39.83 2.89 19.78
N GLU A 407 -39.87 4.20 19.55
CA GLU A 407 -40.08 4.79 18.22
C GLU A 407 -38.76 4.96 17.46
N VAL A 408 -38.84 4.84 16.14
CA VAL A 408 -37.74 5.19 15.23
C VAL A 408 -37.50 6.69 15.32
N VAL A 409 -36.28 7.10 15.66
CA VAL A 409 -35.91 8.51 15.82
C VAL A 409 -35.34 9.13 14.54
N PHE A 410 -34.83 8.31 13.63
CA PHE A 410 -34.28 8.73 12.34
C PHE A 410 -34.33 7.57 11.34
N THR A 411 -34.57 7.89 10.07
CA THR A 411 -34.54 6.94 8.96
C THR A 411 -33.68 7.50 7.84
N GLU A 412 -32.84 6.65 7.26
CA GLU A 412 -32.10 6.95 6.03
C GLU A 412 -32.16 5.78 5.03
N GLU A 413 -31.66 6.04 3.83
CA GLU A 413 -31.43 5.02 2.82
C GLU A 413 -29.94 4.98 2.47
N VAL A 414 -29.35 3.79 2.43
CA VAL A 414 -28.00 3.56 1.92
C VAL A 414 -28.08 2.70 0.65
N ASP A 415 -27.14 2.87 -0.29
CA ASP A 415 -27.21 2.22 -1.61
C ASP A 415 -26.72 0.75 -1.62
N GLU A 416 -26.08 0.32 -0.54
CA GLU A 416 -25.51 -1.02 -0.37
C GLU A 416 -25.58 -1.47 1.09
N SER A 417 -25.53 -2.78 1.32
CA SER A 417 -25.67 -3.40 2.65
C SER A 417 -24.43 -3.31 3.54
N GLN A 418 -23.82 -2.12 3.61
CA GLN A 418 -22.75 -1.79 4.53
C GLN A 418 -22.80 -0.32 4.96
N SER A 419 -22.28 -0.02 6.15
CA SER A 419 -22.06 1.36 6.58
C SER A 419 -20.96 1.47 7.63
N PHE A 420 -20.13 2.50 7.49
CA PHE A 420 -19.28 3.04 8.56
C PHE A 420 -20.00 4.22 9.18
N ILE A 421 -20.34 4.12 10.46
CA ILE A 421 -21.16 5.10 11.14
C ILE A 421 -20.22 6.08 11.85
N LEU A 422 -20.03 7.26 11.23
CA LEU A 422 -19.21 8.33 11.77
C LEU A 422 -20.08 9.41 12.46
N PRO A 423 -19.59 10.05 13.53
CA PRO A 423 -20.29 11.17 14.16
C PRO A 423 -20.41 12.39 13.23
N PRO A 424 -21.50 13.19 13.34
CA PRO A 424 -22.66 12.96 14.22
C PRO A 424 -23.61 11.87 13.69
N VAL A 425 -23.93 10.88 14.52
CA VAL A 425 -24.80 9.75 14.14
C VAL A 425 -26.26 10.19 14.06
N ALA A 426 -26.97 9.79 12.99
CA ALA A 426 -28.37 10.15 12.77
C ALA A 426 -28.63 11.67 12.92
N ASN A 427 -27.74 12.50 12.35
CA ASN A 427 -27.75 13.96 12.51
C ASN A 427 -27.70 14.45 13.96
N GLY A 428 -27.07 13.67 14.86
CA GLY A 428 -26.95 13.97 16.28
C GLY A 428 -28.20 13.65 17.10
N LEU A 429 -29.16 12.91 16.55
CA LEU A 429 -30.39 12.51 17.24
C LEU A 429 -30.19 11.31 18.18
N VAL A 430 -29.04 10.64 18.09
CA VAL A 430 -28.66 9.53 18.98
C VAL A 430 -27.29 9.79 19.59
N ASP A 431 -27.05 9.19 20.76
CA ASP A 431 -25.72 9.09 21.33
C ASP A 431 -24.90 8.10 20.51
N GLN A 432 -23.74 8.53 20.00
CA GLN A 432 -22.84 7.71 19.19
C GLN A 432 -22.35 6.44 19.92
N HIS A 433 -22.36 6.44 21.26
CA HIS A 433 -21.98 5.28 22.07
C HIS A 433 -23.18 4.43 22.50
N ALA A 434 -24.42 4.86 22.25
CA ALA A 434 -25.61 4.21 22.77
C ALA A 434 -26.79 4.33 21.80
N PHE A 435 -26.74 3.57 20.70
CA PHE A 435 -27.83 3.46 19.74
C PHE A 435 -27.97 2.05 19.18
N SER A 436 -29.08 1.84 18.48
CA SER A 436 -29.36 0.63 17.71
C SER A 436 -30.04 1.01 16.40
N LEU A 437 -30.02 0.09 15.44
CA LEU A 437 -30.66 0.29 14.14
C LEU A 437 -31.21 -1.02 13.57
N ARG A 438 -32.14 -0.86 12.63
CA ARG A 438 -32.65 -1.93 11.76
C ARG A 438 -32.39 -1.56 10.31
N ALA A 439 -31.58 -2.35 9.61
CA ALA A 439 -31.36 -2.23 8.17
C ALA A 439 -32.21 -3.27 7.45
N SER A 440 -33.08 -2.85 6.52
CA SER A 440 -34.05 -3.75 5.88
C SER A 440 -34.16 -3.50 4.38
N VAL A 441 -34.42 -4.58 3.64
CA VAL A 441 -34.57 -4.54 2.19
C VAL A 441 -35.39 -5.72 1.66
N ASP A 442 -36.25 -5.46 0.68
CA ASP A 442 -36.93 -6.51 -0.08
C ASP A 442 -36.05 -7.00 -1.23
N TYR A 443 -35.64 -8.26 -1.16
CA TYR A 443 -34.81 -8.94 -2.15
C TYR A 443 -35.66 -9.88 -3.01
N ILE A 444 -35.53 -9.78 -4.33
CA ILE A 444 -36.19 -10.69 -5.28
C ILE A 444 -35.15 -11.71 -5.74
N ALA A 445 -35.35 -12.98 -5.38
CA ALA A 445 -34.43 -14.03 -5.77
C ALA A 445 -34.45 -14.23 -7.29
N THR A 446 -33.28 -14.13 -7.92
CA THR A 446 -33.14 -14.27 -9.39
C THR A 446 -33.00 -15.71 -9.85
N VAL A 447 -32.67 -16.63 -8.93
CA VAL A 447 -32.53 -18.07 -9.19
C VAL A 447 -32.91 -18.86 -7.95
N THR A 448 -33.42 -20.08 -8.16
CA THR A 448 -33.66 -21.03 -7.07
C THR A 448 -32.34 -21.66 -6.61
N GLY A 449 -32.16 -21.83 -5.31
CA GLY A 449 -31.02 -22.56 -4.75
C GLY A 449 -30.68 -22.13 -3.33
N ASP A 450 -29.61 -22.72 -2.80
CA ASP A 450 -29.06 -22.37 -1.51
C ASP A 450 -28.04 -21.24 -1.70
N PHE A 451 -28.20 -20.17 -0.92
CA PHE A 451 -27.34 -19.00 -0.93
C PHE A 451 -26.63 -18.89 0.42
N ASN A 452 -25.40 -18.39 0.39
CA ASN A 452 -24.69 -17.93 1.57
C ASN A 452 -25.17 -16.53 1.93
N ILE A 453 -25.46 -16.32 3.21
CA ILE A 453 -25.67 -15.02 3.84
C ILE A 453 -24.49 -14.80 4.78
N GLY A 454 -23.78 -13.68 4.62
CA GLY A 454 -22.69 -13.27 5.50
C GLY A 454 -23.10 -12.08 6.36
N LEU A 455 -22.66 -12.05 7.63
CA LEU A 455 -22.84 -10.91 8.54
C LEU A 455 -21.57 -10.68 9.38
N HIS A 456 -21.14 -9.43 9.46
CA HIS A 456 -20.20 -8.96 10.50
C HIS A 456 -20.47 -7.50 10.88
N SER A 457 -20.03 -7.12 12.07
CA SER A 457 -20.27 -5.78 12.63
C SER A 457 -19.23 -5.40 13.68
N ALA A 458 -18.89 -4.10 13.71
CA ALA A 458 -18.32 -3.41 14.87
C ALA A 458 -19.48 -3.00 15.79
N GLY A 459 -20.04 -3.99 16.47
CA GLY A 459 -21.26 -3.93 17.27
C GLY A 459 -21.94 -5.29 17.33
N LEU A 460 -23.05 -5.38 18.05
CA LEU A 460 -23.85 -6.60 18.17
C LEU A 460 -24.85 -6.66 17.01
N ALA A 461 -25.02 -7.80 16.36
CA ALA A 461 -25.92 -7.92 15.23
C ALA A 461 -26.65 -9.27 15.10
N LYS A 462 -27.85 -9.22 14.52
CA LYS A 462 -28.67 -10.38 14.11
C LYS A 462 -29.14 -10.19 12.68
N PHE A 463 -29.32 -11.28 11.95
CA PHE A 463 -29.82 -11.27 10.59
C PHE A 463 -31.04 -12.17 10.43
N TYR A 464 -32.05 -11.67 9.73
CA TYR A 464 -33.34 -12.32 9.52
C TYR A 464 -33.71 -12.37 8.05
N VAL A 465 -34.43 -13.43 7.67
CA VAL A 465 -35.09 -13.55 6.36
C VAL A 465 -36.58 -13.83 6.60
N ASN A 466 -37.46 -12.93 6.13
CA ASN A 466 -38.90 -12.99 6.40
C ASN A 466 -39.24 -13.14 7.91
N GLY A 467 -38.43 -12.52 8.77
CA GLY A 467 -38.57 -12.59 10.24
C GLY A 467 -38.02 -13.88 10.88
N GLU A 468 -37.50 -14.83 10.10
CA GLU A 468 -36.78 -16.00 10.60
C GLU A 468 -35.34 -15.63 10.92
N LEU A 469 -34.87 -15.89 12.15
CA LEU A 469 -33.48 -15.63 12.56
C LEU A 469 -32.53 -16.61 11.86
N VAL A 470 -31.63 -16.10 11.03
CA VAL A 470 -30.66 -16.89 10.26
C VAL A 470 -29.26 -16.81 10.87
N ILE A 471 -28.83 -15.62 11.32
CA ILE A 471 -27.51 -15.41 11.94
C ILE A 471 -27.68 -14.63 13.24
N ASN A 472 -27.01 -15.08 14.30
CA ASN A 472 -26.98 -14.42 15.60
C ASN A 472 -25.53 -14.22 16.07
N VAL A 473 -24.97 -13.06 15.75
CA VAL A 473 -23.66 -12.63 16.26
C VAL A 473 -23.81 -11.96 17.62
N TRP A 474 -24.98 -11.39 17.91
CA TRP A 474 -25.28 -10.64 19.12
C TRP A 474 -24.97 -11.40 20.42
N ASP A 475 -25.42 -12.66 20.54
CA ASP A 475 -25.27 -13.43 21.78
C ASP A 475 -23.90 -14.13 21.90
N HIS A 476 -23.13 -14.18 20.81
CA HIS A 476 -21.86 -14.91 20.69
C HIS A 476 -20.75 -14.05 20.10
N TRP A 477 -20.82 -12.73 20.28
CA TRP A 477 -19.88 -11.80 19.67
C TRP A 477 -18.47 -12.08 20.18
N GLN A 478 -17.52 -12.16 19.25
CA GLN A 478 -16.10 -12.26 19.52
C GLN A 478 -15.35 -11.28 18.62
N LYS A 479 -14.30 -10.68 19.19
CA LYS A 479 -13.42 -9.79 18.44
C LYS A 479 -12.76 -10.55 17.30
N GLY A 480 -12.85 -10.00 16.11
CA GLY A 480 -12.26 -10.51 14.88
C GLY A 480 -11.38 -9.46 14.22
N ARG A 481 -11.24 -9.54 12.91
CA ARG A 481 -10.27 -8.77 12.11
C ARG A 481 -10.91 -7.72 11.19
N THR A 482 -12.24 -7.60 11.23
CA THR A 482 -12.96 -6.61 10.41
C THR A 482 -12.97 -5.25 11.10
N PHE A 483 -13.17 -4.19 10.32
CA PHE A 483 -13.29 -2.82 10.84
C PHE A 483 -12.13 -2.40 11.75
N PHE A 484 -10.89 -2.61 11.31
CA PHE A 484 -9.68 -2.28 12.06
C PHE A 484 -9.60 -2.99 13.42
N GLU A 485 -9.98 -4.28 13.43
CA GLU A 485 -10.07 -5.14 14.63
C GLU A 485 -11.12 -4.71 15.66
N GLU A 486 -12.00 -3.73 15.37
CA GLU A 486 -13.14 -3.39 16.25
C GLU A 486 -14.38 -4.26 16.00
N GLY A 487 -14.42 -4.97 14.87
CA GLY A 487 -15.50 -5.85 14.47
C GLY A 487 -15.31 -7.32 14.81
N CYS A 488 -16.34 -8.13 14.59
CA CYS A 488 -16.23 -9.59 14.55
C CYS A 488 -15.83 -10.11 13.16
N ASP A 489 -15.37 -11.35 13.06
CA ASP A 489 -15.22 -12.02 11.77
C ASP A 489 -16.60 -12.33 11.15
N GLU A 490 -16.65 -12.50 9.83
CA GLU A 490 -17.90 -12.82 9.12
C GLU A 490 -18.43 -14.19 9.53
N VAL A 491 -19.68 -14.20 10.00
CA VAL A 491 -20.44 -15.43 10.20
C VAL A 491 -21.28 -15.67 8.95
N VAL A 492 -21.20 -16.88 8.40
CA VAL A 492 -21.91 -17.28 7.19
C VAL A 492 -22.94 -18.37 7.49
N ALA A 493 -24.16 -18.20 6.98
CA ALA A 493 -25.23 -19.18 7.05
C ALA A 493 -25.83 -19.45 5.67
N SER A 494 -26.40 -20.63 5.47
CA SER A 494 -27.07 -21.01 4.22
C SER A 494 -28.57 -20.79 4.32
N TYR A 495 -29.19 -20.17 3.31
CA TYR A 495 -30.63 -20.02 3.20
C TYR A 495 -31.11 -20.35 1.79
N ARG A 496 -32.24 -21.06 1.67
CA ARG A 496 -32.78 -21.47 0.37
C ARG A 496 -33.75 -20.44 -0.18
N PHE A 497 -33.42 -19.89 -1.33
CA PHE A 497 -34.27 -18.96 -2.07
C PHE A 497 -34.97 -19.67 -3.24
N GLU A 498 -36.18 -19.23 -3.56
CA GLU A 498 -36.93 -19.65 -4.74
C GLU A 498 -37.06 -18.49 -5.72
N GLU A 499 -36.74 -18.76 -6.99
CA GLU A 499 -36.77 -17.77 -8.07
C GLU A 499 -38.10 -17.03 -8.14
N GLY A 500 -38.02 -15.70 -8.29
CA GLY A 500 -39.17 -14.81 -8.41
C GLY A 500 -39.92 -14.52 -7.11
N LYS A 501 -39.59 -15.20 -5.99
CA LYS A 501 -40.14 -14.84 -4.68
C LYS A 501 -39.40 -13.64 -4.09
N THR A 502 -40.16 -12.81 -3.39
CA THR A 502 -39.65 -11.67 -2.60
C THR A 502 -39.41 -12.11 -1.17
N TYR A 503 -38.28 -11.70 -0.62
CA TYR A 503 -37.84 -11.98 0.75
C TYR A 503 -37.44 -10.66 1.41
N THR A 504 -37.96 -10.39 2.60
CA THR A 504 -37.47 -9.27 3.41
C THR A 504 -36.21 -9.72 4.13
N LEU A 505 -35.08 -9.12 3.78
CA LEU A 505 -33.80 -9.26 4.46
C LEU A 505 -33.71 -8.16 5.52
N GLU A 506 -33.40 -8.52 6.76
CA GLU A 506 -33.34 -7.57 7.86
C GLU A 506 -32.16 -7.85 8.78
N MET A 507 -31.38 -6.81 9.08
CA MET A 507 -30.34 -6.83 10.08
C MET A 507 -30.74 -5.94 11.26
N GLU A 508 -30.68 -6.48 12.47
CA GLU A 508 -30.75 -5.71 13.71
C GLU A 508 -29.33 -5.49 14.23
N PHE A 509 -29.02 -4.27 14.69
CA PHE A 509 -27.71 -3.89 15.21
C PHE A 509 -27.83 -3.07 16.49
N ALA A 510 -26.90 -3.22 17.42
CA ALA A 510 -26.68 -2.27 18.52
C ALA A 510 -25.19 -2.01 18.78
N THR A 511 -24.89 -0.79 19.23
CA THR A 511 -23.55 -0.44 19.72
C THR A 511 -23.16 -1.30 20.92
N LYS A 512 -21.89 -1.67 20.98
CA LYS A 512 -21.22 -2.23 22.17
C LYS A 512 -20.27 -1.17 22.76
N ASP A 513 -19.70 -1.46 23.93
CA ASP A 513 -18.60 -0.67 24.45
C ASP A 513 -17.34 -0.88 23.58
N THR A 514 -16.60 0.19 23.32
CA THR A 514 -15.43 0.23 22.41
C THR A 514 -14.14 -0.06 23.19
N ASP A 515 -13.19 -0.73 22.55
CA ASP A 515 -11.91 -1.07 23.19
C ASP A 515 -10.87 0.03 22.97
N ASN A 516 -10.75 0.52 21.73
CA ASN A 516 -9.64 1.38 21.32
C ASN A 516 -10.07 2.47 20.33
N LEU A 517 -10.79 2.14 19.26
CA LEU A 517 -11.40 3.12 18.35
C LEU A 517 -12.90 3.22 18.59
N ASP A 518 -13.42 4.45 18.69
CA ASP A 518 -14.85 4.72 18.81
C ASP A 518 -15.55 4.53 17.45
N LEU A 519 -15.73 3.27 17.05
CA LEU A 519 -16.21 2.86 15.74
C LEU A 519 -17.46 1.98 15.83
N ALA A 520 -18.50 2.36 15.09
CA ALA A 520 -19.65 1.52 14.80
C ALA A 520 -19.75 1.27 13.29
N ALA A 521 -19.91 0.01 12.90
CA ALA A 521 -20.00 -0.38 11.49
C ALA A 521 -20.75 -1.70 11.35
N TRP A 522 -21.41 -1.89 10.21
CA TRP A 522 -22.11 -3.12 9.91
C TRP A 522 -22.00 -3.47 8.44
N ARG A 523 -22.08 -4.76 8.14
CA ARG A 523 -22.07 -5.29 6.79
C ARG A 523 -22.78 -6.64 6.74
N PHE A 524 -23.67 -6.80 5.77
CA PHE A 524 -24.18 -8.13 5.39
C PHE A 524 -24.07 -8.36 3.89
N GLY A 525 -24.01 -9.62 3.49
CA GLY A 525 -23.85 -10.03 2.10
C GLY A 525 -24.66 -11.26 1.75
N LEU A 526 -24.85 -11.48 0.46
CA LEU A 526 -25.62 -12.58 -0.10
C LEU A 526 -24.96 -13.10 -1.38
N SER A 527 -24.74 -14.41 -1.48
CA SER A 527 -24.14 -15.01 -2.68
C SER A 527 -24.68 -16.40 -2.96
N LYS A 528 -24.68 -16.82 -4.23
CA LYS A 528 -24.90 -18.21 -4.60
C LYS A 528 -23.54 -18.88 -4.79
N PRO A 529 -23.18 -19.90 -3.97
CA PRO A 529 -21.92 -20.63 -4.14
C PRO A 529 -21.82 -21.26 -5.53
N LEU A 530 -20.62 -21.21 -6.13
CA LEU A 530 -20.34 -21.89 -7.39
C LEU A 530 -19.86 -23.31 -7.14
N GLY A 531 -20.54 -24.28 -7.76
CA GLY A 531 -20.21 -25.70 -7.72
C GLY A 531 -19.22 -26.13 -8.81
N ASP A 532 -19.00 -27.44 -8.93
CA ASP A 532 -18.08 -28.06 -9.88
C ASP A 532 -18.46 -27.76 -11.34
N GLU A 533 -19.73 -27.51 -11.60
CA GLU A 533 -20.25 -27.16 -12.92
C GLU A 533 -19.60 -25.87 -13.47
N ALA A 534 -19.24 -24.92 -12.59
CA ALA A 534 -18.59 -23.68 -13.00
C ALA A 534 -17.16 -23.91 -13.49
N ILE A 535 -16.39 -24.77 -12.81
CA ILE A 535 -15.05 -25.17 -13.25
C ILE A 535 -15.15 -26.01 -14.52
N GLN A 536 -16.11 -26.94 -14.61
CA GLN A 536 -16.31 -27.74 -15.81
C GLN A 536 -16.65 -26.87 -17.03
N ALA A 537 -17.47 -25.83 -16.86
CA ALA A 537 -17.77 -24.88 -17.93
C ALA A 537 -16.51 -24.14 -18.40
N ALA A 538 -15.63 -23.73 -17.49
CA ALA A 538 -14.35 -23.12 -17.84
C ALA A 538 -13.41 -24.09 -18.59
N VAL A 539 -13.37 -25.36 -18.17
CA VAL A 539 -12.62 -26.43 -18.84
C VAL A 539 -13.12 -26.67 -20.25
N GLU A 540 -14.43 -26.82 -20.46
CA GLU A 540 -15.00 -27.03 -21.81
C GLU A 540 -14.75 -25.83 -22.71
N LEU A 541 -14.86 -24.61 -22.17
CA LEU A 541 -14.52 -23.41 -22.91
C LEU A 541 -13.04 -23.40 -23.33
N ALA A 542 -12.13 -23.71 -22.42
CA ALA A 542 -10.70 -23.75 -22.69
C ALA A 542 -10.33 -24.78 -23.77
N LYS A 543 -10.96 -25.97 -23.80
CA LYS A 543 -10.73 -27.00 -24.85
C LYS A 543 -11.05 -26.49 -26.25
N SER A 544 -12.04 -25.61 -26.38
CA SER A 544 -12.53 -25.10 -27.66
C SER A 544 -11.79 -23.85 -28.16
N ALA A 545 -10.96 -23.24 -27.33
CA ALA A 545 -10.23 -22.02 -27.64
C ALA A 545 -8.78 -22.28 -28.09
N GLU A 546 -8.21 -21.36 -28.87
CA GLU A 546 -6.80 -21.43 -29.28
C GLU A 546 -5.85 -21.14 -28.12
N VAL A 547 -6.30 -20.25 -27.22
CA VAL A 547 -5.58 -19.83 -26.00
C VAL A 547 -6.58 -19.67 -24.86
N ALA A 548 -6.19 -20.11 -23.67
CA ALA A 548 -6.90 -19.82 -22.43
C ALA A 548 -6.11 -18.81 -21.60
N ILE A 549 -6.76 -17.71 -21.19
CA ILE A 549 -6.16 -16.66 -20.37
C ILE A 549 -6.96 -16.60 -19.06
N LEU A 550 -6.35 -17.06 -17.97
CA LEU A 550 -6.95 -17.01 -16.65
C LEU A 550 -6.56 -15.72 -15.92
N PHE A 551 -7.55 -15.00 -15.41
CA PHE A 551 -7.40 -13.85 -14.53
C PHE A 551 -7.75 -14.27 -13.11
N VAL A 552 -6.72 -14.50 -12.31
CA VAL A 552 -6.83 -14.99 -10.92
C VAL A 552 -6.06 -14.05 -9.99
N GLY A 553 -6.34 -14.15 -8.70
CA GLY A 553 -5.68 -13.34 -7.69
C GLY A 553 -6.57 -13.00 -6.52
N ARG A 554 -6.35 -11.80 -6.00
CA ARG A 554 -7.01 -11.22 -4.83
C ARG A 554 -7.74 -9.94 -5.22
N SER A 555 -8.33 -9.27 -4.24
CA SER A 555 -8.96 -7.95 -4.36
C SER A 555 -8.58 -7.08 -3.17
N GLY A 556 -9.01 -5.81 -3.18
CA GLY A 556 -8.85 -4.90 -2.05
C GLY A 556 -9.57 -5.32 -0.76
N GLN A 557 -10.29 -6.45 -0.73
CA GLN A 557 -10.78 -7.05 0.52
C GLN A 557 -9.71 -7.91 1.22
N TRP A 558 -8.81 -8.50 0.43
CA TRP A 558 -7.74 -9.36 0.94
C TRP A 558 -6.46 -8.56 1.19
N ASP A 559 -6.05 -7.78 0.18
CA ASP A 559 -4.91 -6.87 0.25
C ASP A 559 -5.44 -5.53 0.79
N THR A 560 -5.54 -5.41 2.12
CA THR A 560 -6.19 -4.28 2.79
C THR A 560 -5.47 -3.85 4.05
N GLU A 561 -5.53 -2.55 4.32
CA GLU A 561 -5.30 -2.01 5.66
C GLU A 561 -6.20 -2.68 6.71
N GLY A 562 -5.67 -2.83 7.92
CA GLY A 562 -6.39 -3.33 9.10
C GLY A 562 -6.41 -4.85 9.23
N SER A 563 -5.85 -5.61 8.29
CA SER A 563 -5.74 -7.07 8.40
C SER A 563 -4.62 -7.62 7.55
N ASP A 564 -3.76 -8.42 8.18
CA ASP A 564 -2.81 -9.26 7.45
C ASP A 564 -3.51 -10.51 6.86
N LEU A 565 -2.86 -11.11 5.87
CA LEU A 565 -3.30 -12.34 5.20
C LEU A 565 -3.06 -13.56 6.09
N GLU A 566 -3.98 -14.52 6.07
CA GLU A 566 -3.80 -15.82 6.76
C GLU A 566 -2.74 -16.71 6.08
N GLY A 567 -2.46 -16.46 4.80
CA GLY A 567 -1.51 -17.18 3.99
C GLY A 567 -1.46 -16.64 2.57
N ILE A 568 -0.62 -17.23 1.73
CA ILE A 568 -0.36 -16.76 0.37
C ILE A 568 -0.91 -17.68 -0.72
N LYS A 569 -1.85 -18.58 -0.39
CA LYS A 569 -2.56 -19.34 -1.42
C LYS A 569 -3.55 -18.45 -2.16
N LEU A 570 -3.85 -18.78 -3.42
CA LEU A 570 -4.93 -18.10 -4.11
C LEU A 570 -6.26 -18.39 -3.39
N PRO A 571 -7.10 -17.36 -3.13
CA PRO A 571 -8.36 -17.57 -2.43
C PRO A 571 -9.28 -18.60 -3.12
N ARG A 572 -10.01 -19.34 -2.28
CA ARG A 572 -11.06 -20.29 -2.69
C ARG A 572 -10.52 -21.37 -3.66
N ARG A 573 -11.17 -21.60 -4.79
CA ARG A 573 -10.89 -22.73 -5.71
C ARG A 573 -10.04 -22.33 -6.92
N GLN A 574 -9.31 -21.23 -6.84
CA GLN A 574 -8.56 -20.71 -7.98
C GLN A 574 -7.40 -21.64 -8.41
N ASP A 575 -6.66 -22.23 -7.47
CA ASP A 575 -5.59 -23.19 -7.81
C ASP A 575 -6.13 -24.43 -8.54
N GLU A 576 -7.30 -24.93 -8.10
CA GLU A 576 -8.02 -26.03 -8.74
C GLU A 576 -8.46 -25.65 -10.16
N LEU A 577 -9.05 -24.46 -10.33
CA LEU A 577 -9.45 -23.93 -11.63
C LEU A 577 -8.25 -23.83 -12.58
N VAL A 578 -7.12 -23.30 -12.13
CA VAL A 578 -5.92 -23.16 -12.97
C VAL A 578 -5.41 -24.53 -13.42
N ALA A 579 -5.26 -25.49 -12.49
CA ALA A 579 -4.80 -26.84 -12.83
C ALA A 579 -5.76 -27.57 -13.79
N ALA A 580 -7.07 -27.42 -13.60
CA ALA A 580 -8.08 -28.03 -14.46
C ALA A 580 -8.05 -27.46 -15.89
N VAL A 581 -7.93 -26.14 -16.02
CA VAL A 581 -7.86 -25.47 -17.33
C VAL A 581 -6.53 -25.76 -18.04
N ALA A 582 -5.41 -25.71 -17.33
CA ALA A 582 -4.09 -26.00 -17.89
C ALA A 582 -3.99 -27.44 -18.41
N SER A 583 -4.63 -28.39 -17.72
CA SER A 583 -4.73 -29.78 -18.18
C SER A 583 -5.57 -29.94 -19.46
N ALA A 584 -6.52 -29.03 -19.68
CA ALA A 584 -7.44 -29.07 -20.81
C ALA A 584 -6.94 -28.31 -22.05
N ASN A 585 -6.13 -27.27 -21.86
CA ASN A 585 -5.52 -26.50 -22.93
C ASN A 585 -4.03 -26.19 -22.61
N PRO A 586 -3.05 -26.72 -23.37
CA PRO A 586 -1.64 -26.47 -23.12
C PRO A 586 -1.23 -25.01 -23.37
N ASN A 587 -1.99 -24.26 -24.18
CA ASN A 587 -1.80 -22.83 -24.41
C ASN A 587 -2.49 -22.00 -23.33
N THR A 588 -2.21 -22.32 -22.07
CA THR A 588 -2.77 -21.63 -20.91
C THR A 588 -1.81 -20.55 -20.41
N LEU A 589 -2.33 -19.33 -20.29
CA LEU A 589 -1.70 -18.19 -19.64
C LEU A 589 -2.42 -17.86 -18.34
N VAL A 590 -1.67 -17.48 -17.32
CA VAL A 590 -2.22 -16.95 -16.07
C VAL A 590 -1.77 -15.51 -15.88
N VAL A 591 -2.73 -14.62 -15.65
CA VAL A 591 -2.52 -13.23 -15.26
C VAL A 591 -2.92 -13.08 -13.81
N LEU A 592 -1.95 -12.69 -12.98
CA LEU A 592 -2.09 -12.52 -11.54
C LEU A 592 -2.36 -11.06 -11.20
N GLN A 593 -3.48 -10.79 -10.51
CA GLN A 593 -3.79 -9.49 -9.93
C GLN A 593 -3.79 -9.61 -8.40
N THR A 594 -2.64 -9.32 -7.78
CA THR A 594 -2.40 -9.49 -6.35
C THR A 594 -1.55 -8.36 -5.79
N GLY A 595 -1.74 -8.05 -4.51
CA GLY A 595 -0.94 -7.09 -3.74
C GLY A 595 0.39 -7.61 -3.20
N GLY A 596 0.81 -8.82 -3.60
CA GLY A 596 1.99 -9.53 -3.12
C GLY A 596 2.09 -10.94 -3.73
N PRO A 597 3.04 -11.76 -3.29
CA PRO A 597 3.24 -13.11 -3.83
C PRO A 597 2.09 -14.05 -3.48
N VAL A 598 1.98 -15.10 -4.31
CA VAL A 598 1.12 -16.25 -4.08
C VAL A 598 1.87 -17.55 -4.34
N GLU A 599 1.49 -18.62 -3.66
CA GLU A 599 1.88 -19.98 -4.01
C GLU A 599 1.34 -20.35 -5.40
N MET A 600 2.15 -21.08 -6.19
CA MET A 600 1.78 -21.48 -7.55
C MET A 600 2.03 -22.98 -7.77
N PRO A 601 1.24 -23.88 -7.15
CA PRO A 601 1.42 -25.33 -7.31
C PRO A 601 1.25 -25.81 -8.76
N TRP A 602 0.65 -24.99 -9.61
CA TRP A 602 0.42 -25.22 -11.04
C TRP A 602 1.46 -24.54 -11.95
N VAL A 603 2.52 -23.93 -11.41
CA VAL A 603 3.52 -23.14 -12.16
C VAL A 603 4.07 -23.89 -13.38
N ASP A 604 4.32 -25.20 -13.26
CA ASP A 604 4.88 -26.03 -14.32
C ASP A 604 3.86 -26.45 -15.39
N GLN A 605 2.57 -26.31 -15.11
CA GLN A 605 1.48 -26.75 -15.99
C GLN A 605 1.08 -25.70 -17.04
N VAL A 606 1.46 -24.43 -16.82
CA VAL A 606 1.06 -23.30 -17.67
C VAL A 606 2.20 -22.82 -18.59
N SER A 607 1.83 -22.27 -19.74
CA SER A 607 2.76 -21.78 -20.76
C SER A 607 3.29 -20.37 -20.44
N GLY A 608 2.56 -19.58 -19.66
CA GLY A 608 3.04 -18.26 -19.26
C GLY A 608 2.32 -17.70 -18.05
N ILE A 609 3.03 -16.83 -17.34
CA ILE A 609 2.56 -16.18 -16.11
C ILE A 609 2.95 -14.71 -16.17
N LEU A 610 1.95 -13.82 -16.08
CA LEU A 610 2.13 -12.38 -16.00
C LEU A 610 1.64 -11.88 -14.64
N GLN A 611 2.52 -11.28 -13.85
CA GLN A 611 2.14 -10.56 -12.65
C GLN A 611 1.76 -9.13 -13.02
N ALA A 612 0.47 -8.80 -12.89
CA ALA A 612 -0.10 -7.49 -13.23
C ALA A 612 -0.30 -6.57 -12.02
N TRP A 613 -0.22 -7.10 -10.79
CA TRP A 613 -0.48 -6.35 -9.56
C TRP A 613 -1.86 -5.69 -9.56
N TYR A 614 -1.94 -4.47 -9.01
CA TYR A 614 -3.04 -3.53 -9.15
C TYR A 614 -2.57 -2.29 -9.93
N PRO A 615 -2.77 -2.24 -11.25
CA PRO A 615 -2.16 -1.25 -12.15
C PRO A 615 -2.96 0.06 -12.30
N GLY A 616 -3.95 0.32 -11.44
CA GLY A 616 -4.80 1.52 -11.54
C GLY A 616 -5.89 1.43 -12.61
N GLN A 617 -6.54 2.56 -12.91
CA GLN A 617 -7.78 2.62 -13.71
C GLN A 617 -7.67 2.08 -15.15
N GLU A 618 -6.46 2.03 -15.70
CA GLU A 618 -6.16 1.51 -17.05
C GLU A 618 -5.80 0.02 -17.07
N CYS A 619 -6.15 -0.72 -16.02
CA CYS A 619 -5.76 -2.11 -15.78
C CYS A 619 -5.83 -3.02 -17.01
N GLY A 620 -7.02 -3.21 -17.59
CA GLY A 620 -7.18 -4.11 -18.72
C GLY A 620 -6.42 -3.67 -19.96
N ASN A 621 -6.29 -2.37 -20.19
CA ASN A 621 -5.55 -1.83 -21.33
C ASN A 621 -4.04 -2.07 -21.19
N ALA A 622 -3.49 -1.87 -19.99
CA ALA A 622 -2.08 -2.14 -19.70
C ALA A 622 -1.76 -3.63 -19.85
N ILE A 623 -2.60 -4.51 -19.30
CA ILE A 623 -2.45 -5.96 -19.42
C ILE A 623 -2.51 -6.39 -20.89
N ALA A 624 -3.49 -5.90 -21.65
CA ALA A 624 -3.65 -6.24 -23.07
C ALA A 624 -2.45 -5.76 -23.91
N ASP A 625 -1.87 -4.60 -23.61
CA ASP A 625 -0.68 -4.11 -24.32
C ASP A 625 0.52 -5.03 -24.17
N VAL A 626 0.71 -5.60 -22.98
CA VAL A 626 1.79 -6.55 -22.70
C VAL A 626 1.49 -7.90 -23.35
N LEU A 627 0.31 -8.49 -23.10
CA LEU A 627 -0.03 -9.83 -23.60
C LEU A 627 0.11 -9.96 -25.13
N PHE A 628 -0.19 -8.90 -25.88
CA PHE A 628 -0.12 -8.88 -27.35
C PHE A 628 1.16 -8.21 -27.88
N GLY A 629 2.12 -7.92 -27.01
CA GLY A 629 3.42 -7.38 -27.40
C GLY A 629 3.37 -6.01 -28.07
N LYS A 630 2.33 -5.21 -27.83
CA LYS A 630 2.33 -3.77 -28.16
C LYS A 630 3.38 -3.04 -27.35
N GLN A 631 3.59 -3.50 -26.12
CA GLN A 631 4.64 -3.06 -25.23
C GLN A 631 5.41 -4.27 -24.71
N ASP A 632 6.68 -4.04 -24.38
CA ASP A 632 7.54 -5.04 -23.76
C ASP A 632 7.21 -5.19 -22.27
N PRO A 633 7.09 -6.41 -21.71
CA PRO A 633 7.04 -6.58 -20.27
C PRO A 633 8.38 -6.15 -19.67
N SER A 634 8.35 -5.03 -18.95
CA SER A 634 9.57 -4.38 -18.44
C SER A 634 9.63 -4.27 -16.92
N GLY A 635 8.63 -4.82 -16.24
CA GLY A 635 8.62 -4.89 -14.78
C GLY A 635 9.65 -5.90 -14.25
N ARG A 636 10.14 -5.65 -13.04
CA ARG A 636 11.03 -6.53 -12.28
C ARG A 636 10.49 -6.67 -10.86
N LEU A 637 10.49 -7.88 -10.32
CA LEU A 637 9.94 -8.16 -8.99
C LEU A 637 10.56 -7.26 -7.92
N PRO A 638 9.78 -6.46 -7.19
CA PRO A 638 10.27 -5.69 -6.05
C PRO A 638 10.24 -6.50 -4.74
N GLN A 639 9.76 -7.75 -4.79
CA GLN A 639 9.66 -8.67 -3.67
C GLN A 639 10.02 -10.07 -4.16
N THR A 640 10.70 -10.85 -3.32
CA THR A 640 10.98 -12.26 -3.59
C THR A 640 9.69 -13.08 -3.49
N PHE A 641 9.45 -13.96 -4.46
CA PHE A 641 8.31 -14.87 -4.44
C PHE A 641 8.73 -16.20 -3.82
N PRO A 642 8.24 -16.57 -2.62
CA PRO A 642 8.50 -17.88 -2.03
C PRO A 642 7.89 -19.02 -2.86
N VAL A 643 8.43 -20.24 -2.71
CA VAL A 643 7.75 -21.45 -3.21
C VAL A 643 6.55 -21.79 -2.33
N LYS A 644 6.68 -21.59 -1.02
CA LYS A 644 5.64 -21.81 0.00
C LYS A 644 5.78 -20.81 1.14
N LEU A 645 4.70 -20.54 1.87
CA LEU A 645 4.70 -19.57 2.97
C LEU A 645 5.86 -19.76 3.96
N GLU A 646 6.22 -21.01 4.22
CA GLU A 646 7.26 -21.38 5.19
C GLU A 646 8.69 -20.97 4.80
N ASP A 647 8.91 -20.55 3.55
CA ASP A 647 10.20 -20.05 3.09
C ASP A 647 10.43 -18.56 3.43
N ASN A 648 9.42 -17.88 3.98
CA ASN A 648 9.47 -16.45 4.28
C ASN A 648 10.22 -16.19 5.61
N PRO A 649 11.02 -15.10 5.74
CA PRO A 649 11.83 -14.80 6.92
C PRO A 649 11.05 -14.72 8.24
N THR A 650 9.76 -14.37 8.19
CA THR A 650 8.93 -14.25 9.39
C THR A 650 8.18 -15.53 9.76
N TYR A 651 8.26 -16.58 8.93
CA TYR A 651 7.67 -17.87 9.25
C TYR A 651 8.63 -18.68 10.14
N THR A 652 8.41 -18.64 11.45
CA THR A 652 9.26 -19.33 12.44
C THR A 652 8.41 -20.03 13.48
N ASP A 653 9.00 -20.97 14.22
CA ASP A 653 8.35 -21.62 15.36
C ASP A 653 8.16 -20.67 16.57
N ASP A 654 8.70 -19.45 16.54
CA ASP A 654 8.49 -18.46 17.59
C ASP A 654 7.41 -17.44 17.17
N PRO A 655 6.20 -17.49 17.75
CA PRO A 655 5.16 -16.53 17.42
C PRO A 655 5.49 -15.10 17.87
N LEU A 656 6.55 -14.86 18.65
CA LEU A 656 7.06 -13.50 18.86
C LEU A 656 7.63 -12.88 17.58
N VAL A 657 8.06 -13.65 16.58
CA VAL A 657 8.59 -13.10 15.32
C VAL A 657 7.48 -12.57 14.43
N TYR A 658 6.38 -13.34 14.32
CA TYR A 658 5.16 -12.99 13.63
C TYR A 658 4.09 -14.06 13.98
N PRO A 659 2.85 -13.70 14.35
CA PRO A 659 2.25 -12.35 14.34
C PRO A 659 2.56 -11.49 15.58
N GLY A 660 3.37 -11.98 16.53
CA GLY A 660 3.61 -11.33 17.81
C GLY A 660 2.92 -12.05 18.97
N ARG A 661 3.31 -11.70 20.20
CA ARG A 661 2.72 -12.23 21.43
C ARG A 661 2.79 -11.19 22.53
N ASP A 662 1.74 -11.11 23.33
CA ASP A 662 1.65 -10.21 24.50
C ASP A 662 1.95 -8.73 24.14
N GLY A 663 1.55 -8.29 22.94
CA GLY A 663 1.78 -6.94 22.45
C GLY A 663 3.19 -6.66 21.93
N HIS A 664 3.99 -7.68 21.64
CA HIS A 664 5.36 -7.55 21.11
C HIS A 664 5.59 -8.39 19.84
N VAL A 665 6.31 -7.81 18.87
CA VAL A 665 6.82 -8.47 17.66
C VAL A 665 8.32 -8.24 17.58
N LEU A 666 9.11 -9.31 17.60
CA LEU A 666 10.58 -9.29 17.56
C LEU A 666 11.09 -9.46 16.12
N TYR A 667 11.88 -8.51 15.64
CA TYR A 667 12.43 -8.54 14.27
C TYR A 667 13.75 -9.34 14.27
N ARG A 668 13.65 -10.63 14.60
CA ARG A 668 14.82 -11.51 14.85
C ARG A 668 15.62 -11.84 13.60
N GLU A 669 15.00 -11.76 12.44
CA GLU A 669 15.69 -11.90 11.16
C GLU A 669 16.69 -10.75 10.92
N GLY A 670 16.56 -9.65 11.65
CA GLY A 670 17.46 -8.51 11.56
C GLY A 670 17.55 -7.97 10.12
N VAL A 671 18.77 -7.80 9.62
CA VAL A 671 19.02 -7.36 8.23
C VAL A 671 18.70 -8.43 7.17
N PHE A 672 18.41 -9.67 7.58
CA PHE A 672 18.15 -10.80 6.66
C PHE A 672 16.66 -10.94 6.32
N ILE A 673 16.08 -9.90 5.72
CA ILE A 673 14.73 -9.90 5.13
C ILE A 673 14.77 -10.08 3.61
N GLY A 674 13.64 -10.46 2.99
CA GLY A 674 13.53 -10.56 1.53
C GLY A 674 14.64 -11.44 0.93
N TYR A 675 15.17 -11.10 -0.25
CA TYR A 675 16.25 -11.85 -0.89
C TYR A 675 17.51 -12.05 -0.03
N ARG A 676 17.77 -11.17 0.94
CA ARG A 676 18.89 -11.33 1.90
C ARG A 676 18.69 -12.58 2.75
N HIS A 677 17.44 -12.87 3.15
CA HIS A 677 17.05 -14.12 3.83
C HIS A 677 17.34 -15.35 2.97
N TYR A 678 16.85 -15.33 1.72
CA TYR A 678 16.95 -16.47 0.81
C TYR A 678 18.42 -16.78 0.48
N GLN A 679 19.25 -15.76 0.28
CA GLN A 679 20.69 -15.92 0.08
C GLN A 679 21.38 -16.51 1.32
N ALA A 680 21.15 -15.93 2.50
CA ALA A 680 21.78 -16.38 3.74
C ALA A 680 21.42 -17.83 4.10
N ASN A 681 20.17 -18.23 3.86
CA ASN A 681 19.66 -19.56 4.18
C ASN A 681 19.72 -20.55 3.01
N LYS A 682 20.20 -20.12 1.84
CA LYS A 682 20.29 -20.94 0.61
C LYS A 682 18.94 -21.55 0.22
N ILE A 683 17.87 -20.78 0.39
CA ILE A 683 16.51 -21.17 -0.01
C ILE A 683 16.31 -20.75 -1.46
N GLU A 684 15.81 -21.65 -2.30
CA GLU A 684 15.47 -21.34 -3.69
C GLU A 684 14.10 -20.66 -3.73
N PRO A 685 13.99 -19.37 -4.11
CA PRO A 685 12.70 -18.74 -4.30
C PRO A 685 12.04 -19.28 -5.57
N LEU A 686 10.70 -19.18 -5.65
CA LEU A 686 9.98 -19.45 -6.89
C LEU A 686 10.39 -18.44 -7.98
N PHE A 687 10.45 -17.16 -7.62
CA PHE A 687 11.04 -16.10 -8.45
C PHE A 687 11.85 -15.14 -7.56
N PRO A 688 13.11 -14.84 -7.90
CA PRO A 688 13.97 -14.01 -7.05
C PRO A 688 13.66 -12.52 -7.18
N PHE A 689 14.03 -11.73 -6.15
CA PHE A 689 14.03 -10.27 -6.23
C PHE A 689 14.73 -9.76 -7.48
N GLY A 690 14.14 -8.74 -8.11
CA GLY A 690 14.60 -8.13 -9.34
C GLY A 690 14.30 -8.93 -10.61
N PHE A 691 13.68 -10.11 -10.53
CA PHE A 691 13.40 -10.96 -11.70
C PHE A 691 12.26 -10.44 -12.57
N GLY A 692 12.38 -10.61 -13.89
CA GLY A 692 11.30 -10.40 -14.85
C GLY A 692 11.81 -10.58 -16.27
N LEU A 693 11.07 -11.35 -17.07
CA LEU A 693 11.39 -11.61 -18.47
C LEU A 693 10.98 -10.41 -19.35
N SER A 694 11.60 -10.34 -20.53
CA SER A 694 11.28 -9.40 -21.62
C SER A 694 10.97 -10.21 -22.89
N TYR A 695 10.37 -9.58 -23.90
CA TYR A 695 10.30 -10.13 -25.26
C TYR A 695 11.58 -9.90 -26.07
N SER A 696 12.59 -9.28 -25.45
CA SER A 696 13.96 -9.21 -25.95
C SER A 696 14.93 -9.86 -24.97
N ASP A 697 16.17 -10.04 -25.42
CA ASP A 697 17.25 -10.65 -24.67
C ASP A 697 18.36 -9.63 -24.44
N TYR A 698 18.99 -9.66 -23.26
CA TYR A 698 20.02 -8.71 -22.88
C TYR A 698 21.26 -9.41 -22.36
N GLN A 699 22.41 -8.78 -22.56
CA GLN A 699 23.68 -9.26 -22.09
C GLN A 699 24.46 -8.12 -21.40
N LEU A 700 25.05 -8.42 -20.26
CA LEU A 700 26.00 -7.54 -19.57
C LEU A 700 27.42 -7.94 -19.93
N GLU A 701 28.28 -6.94 -20.15
CA GLU A 701 29.69 -7.14 -20.45
C GLU A 701 30.56 -6.02 -19.84
N ASN A 702 31.88 -6.26 -19.81
CA ASN A 702 32.89 -5.24 -19.51
C ASN A 702 32.72 -4.54 -18.15
N LEU A 703 32.25 -5.27 -17.12
CA LEU A 703 32.18 -4.73 -15.77
C LEU A 703 33.59 -4.36 -15.28
N SER A 704 33.75 -3.10 -14.88
CA SER A 704 34.96 -2.62 -14.22
C SER A 704 34.60 -1.71 -13.05
N CYS A 705 35.33 -1.85 -11.94
CA CYS A 705 35.19 -0.98 -10.78
C CYS A 705 36.54 -0.35 -10.45
N ARG A 706 36.52 0.92 -10.04
CA ARG A 706 37.70 1.59 -9.49
C ARG A 706 37.30 2.51 -8.34
N LYS A 707 38.18 2.59 -7.35
CA LYS A 707 38.07 3.56 -6.27
C LYS A 707 38.40 4.94 -6.82
N VAL A 708 37.51 5.92 -6.63
CA VAL A 708 37.79 7.32 -6.98
C VAL A 708 37.94 8.11 -5.69
N ALA A 709 39.20 8.46 -5.37
CA ALA A 709 39.58 9.06 -4.10
C ALA A 709 39.05 8.25 -2.90
N ASN A 710 38.87 8.87 -1.74
CA ASN A 710 38.27 8.22 -0.56
C ASN A 710 36.77 8.50 -0.45
N ASP A 711 36.08 8.78 -1.56
CA ASP A 711 34.70 9.29 -1.55
C ASP A 711 33.69 8.27 -2.06
N TYR A 712 33.94 7.66 -3.23
CA TYR A 712 33.03 6.70 -3.86
C TYR A 712 33.76 5.66 -4.72
N VAL A 713 33.04 4.60 -5.09
CA VAL A 713 33.45 3.58 -6.06
C VAL A 713 32.76 3.85 -7.39
N GLU A 714 33.54 4.05 -8.45
CA GLU A 714 33.02 4.16 -9.82
C GLU A 714 32.91 2.78 -10.43
N LEU A 715 31.73 2.43 -10.94
CA LEU A 715 31.46 1.20 -11.66
C LEU A 715 31.08 1.53 -13.10
N LYS A 716 31.60 0.78 -14.08
CA LYS A 716 31.19 0.85 -15.47
C LYS A 716 30.80 -0.52 -15.98
N VAL A 717 29.71 -0.58 -16.74
CA VAL A 717 29.21 -1.83 -17.33
C VAL A 717 28.53 -1.51 -18.67
N SER A 718 28.70 -2.38 -19.65
CA SER A 718 28.01 -2.30 -20.93
C SER A 718 26.80 -3.24 -20.91
N VAL A 719 25.68 -2.78 -21.46
CA VAL A 719 24.47 -3.59 -21.65
C VAL A 719 24.10 -3.60 -23.12
N ASN A 720 23.88 -4.79 -23.66
CA ASN A 720 23.55 -5.01 -25.07
C ASN A 720 22.16 -5.63 -25.17
N ASN A 721 21.30 -5.09 -26.03
CA ASN A 721 20.09 -5.79 -26.46
C ASN A 721 20.46 -6.74 -27.60
N ILE A 722 20.59 -8.03 -27.28
CA ILE A 722 20.96 -9.09 -28.24
C ILE A 722 19.73 -9.78 -28.86
N GLY A 723 18.52 -9.40 -28.43
CA GLY A 723 17.27 -9.88 -29.00
C GLY A 723 16.92 -9.23 -30.33
N GLN A 724 15.73 -9.57 -30.83
CA GLN A 724 15.24 -9.14 -32.15
C GLN A 724 14.24 -7.98 -32.08
N ARG A 725 13.96 -7.45 -30.89
CA ARG A 725 12.95 -6.41 -30.66
C ARG A 725 13.51 -5.29 -29.80
N GLN A 726 12.90 -4.12 -29.90
CA GLN A 726 13.06 -3.09 -28.86
C GLN A 726 12.40 -3.60 -27.58
N GLY A 727 13.03 -3.30 -26.45
CA GLY A 727 12.48 -3.58 -25.15
C GLY A 727 13.15 -2.77 -24.06
N GLN A 728 12.80 -3.07 -22.82
CA GLN A 728 13.38 -2.43 -21.65
C GLN A 728 13.99 -3.46 -20.70
N THR A 729 15.09 -3.06 -20.05
CA THR A 729 15.72 -3.85 -18.99
C THR A 729 16.18 -2.98 -17.84
N VAL A 730 16.49 -3.62 -16.72
CA VAL A 730 16.99 -2.98 -15.51
C VAL A 730 18.33 -3.61 -15.18
N VAL A 731 19.39 -2.80 -15.22
CA VAL A 731 20.71 -3.22 -14.71
C VAL A 731 20.72 -2.96 -13.21
N GLN A 732 20.94 -3.99 -12.42
CA GLN A 732 20.94 -3.94 -10.96
C GLN A 732 22.37 -4.13 -10.46
N ILE A 733 22.81 -3.25 -9.57
CA ILE A 733 24.15 -3.28 -8.99
C ILE A 733 24.03 -3.74 -7.54
N TYR A 734 24.69 -4.84 -7.23
CA TYR A 734 24.77 -5.39 -5.89
C TYR A 734 26.20 -5.30 -5.36
N CYS A 735 26.38 -5.09 -4.06
CA CYS A 735 27.68 -5.17 -3.42
C CYS A 735 27.63 -5.94 -2.10
N GLY A 736 28.75 -6.53 -1.69
CA GLY A 736 28.87 -7.23 -0.43
C GLY A 736 30.31 -7.54 -0.06
N GLU A 737 30.56 -7.70 1.22
CA GLU A 737 31.89 -7.98 1.77
C GLU A 737 32.24 -9.46 1.61
N VAL A 738 33.43 -9.79 1.08
CA VAL A 738 33.79 -11.18 0.73
C VAL A 738 34.06 -12.04 1.98
N ASN A 739 34.70 -11.46 3.00
CA ASN A 739 35.09 -12.14 4.24
C ASN A 739 34.73 -11.26 5.45
N SER A 740 33.42 -11.08 5.68
CA SER A 740 32.93 -10.25 6.78
C SER A 740 33.19 -10.89 8.15
N ASP A 741 33.69 -10.10 9.10
CA ASP A 741 33.87 -10.48 10.50
C ASP A 741 32.56 -10.45 11.32
N ILE A 742 31.48 -9.93 10.71
CA ILE A 742 30.13 -9.92 11.29
C ILE A 742 29.13 -10.59 10.35
N GLU A 743 27.97 -10.96 10.88
CA GLU A 743 26.86 -11.42 10.04
C GLU A 743 26.33 -10.27 9.15
N ARG A 744 26.39 -10.45 7.84
CA ARG A 744 25.89 -9.51 6.82
C ARG A 744 25.25 -10.29 5.66
N PRO A 745 24.33 -9.68 4.92
CA PRO A 745 23.88 -10.22 3.64
C PRO A 745 25.07 -10.40 2.68
N GLU A 746 25.03 -11.46 1.87
CA GLU A 746 26.11 -11.73 0.90
C GLU A 746 26.21 -10.63 -0.16
N LEU A 747 25.06 -10.14 -0.62
CA LEU A 747 24.94 -9.07 -1.59
C LEU A 747 23.75 -8.19 -1.22
N GLU A 748 23.89 -6.89 -1.40
CA GLU A 748 22.88 -5.88 -1.14
C GLU A 748 22.76 -4.97 -2.35
N LEU A 749 21.53 -4.62 -2.73
CA LEU A 749 21.27 -3.68 -3.81
C LEU A 749 21.90 -2.32 -3.46
N ALA A 750 22.78 -1.84 -4.33
CA ALA A 750 23.50 -0.59 -4.15
C ALA A 750 22.96 0.52 -5.06
N ASP A 751 22.61 0.17 -6.30
CA ASP A 751 22.02 1.06 -7.30
C ASP A 751 21.37 0.25 -8.44
N PHE A 752 20.64 0.91 -9.33
CA PHE A 752 20.05 0.31 -10.53
C PHE A 752 19.85 1.36 -11.61
N GLU A 753 19.68 0.95 -12.86
CA GLU A 753 19.26 1.84 -13.95
C GLU A 753 18.35 1.11 -14.93
N LYS A 754 17.22 1.73 -15.27
CA LYS A 754 16.29 1.21 -16.27
C LYS A 754 16.54 1.87 -17.62
N LEU A 755 16.57 1.07 -18.67
CA LEU A 755 16.90 1.50 -20.02
C LEU A 755 15.93 0.94 -21.03
N GLU A 756 15.75 1.69 -22.11
CA GLU A 756 15.10 1.23 -23.34
C GLU A 756 16.15 1.12 -24.43
N LEU A 757 16.21 -0.03 -25.09
CA LEU A 757 17.21 -0.32 -26.13
C LEU A 757 16.52 -0.94 -27.34
N LYS A 758 16.86 -0.47 -28.53
CA LYS A 758 16.48 -1.11 -29.80
C LYS A 758 17.22 -2.44 -29.95
N ALA A 759 16.72 -3.30 -30.85
CA ALA A 759 17.42 -4.53 -31.21
C ALA A 759 18.84 -4.24 -31.71
N GLY A 760 19.85 -4.89 -31.13
CA GLY A 760 21.26 -4.70 -31.43
C GLY A 760 21.89 -3.41 -30.87
N GLU A 761 21.15 -2.61 -30.09
CA GLU A 761 21.68 -1.42 -29.43
C GLU A 761 22.44 -1.77 -28.15
N SER A 762 23.49 -1.00 -27.88
CA SER A 762 24.33 -1.10 -26.68
C SER A 762 24.34 0.22 -25.93
N ALA A 763 24.38 0.17 -24.60
CA ALA A 763 24.58 1.33 -23.74
C ALA A 763 25.69 1.07 -22.72
N ASP A 764 26.51 2.08 -22.45
CA ASP A 764 27.50 2.06 -21.38
C ASP A 764 26.97 2.85 -20.19
N LEU A 765 26.94 2.20 -19.02
CA LEU A 765 26.46 2.79 -17.77
C LEU A 765 27.64 3.10 -16.85
N THR A 766 27.51 4.18 -16.08
CA THR A 766 28.44 4.53 -15.02
C THR A 766 27.69 4.81 -13.73
N PHE A 767 28.01 4.04 -12.69
CA PHE A 767 27.46 4.22 -11.34
C PHE A 767 28.50 4.81 -10.41
N HIS A 768 28.05 5.65 -9.49
CA HIS A 768 28.88 6.31 -8.49
C HIS A 768 28.41 5.87 -7.11
N LEU A 769 28.92 4.75 -6.61
CA LEU A 769 28.48 4.15 -5.37
C LEU A 769 29.18 4.84 -4.18
N PRO A 770 28.47 5.62 -3.35
CA PRO A 770 29.09 6.21 -2.17
C PRO A 770 29.60 5.11 -1.23
N LEU A 771 30.66 5.39 -0.47
CA LEU A 771 31.21 4.39 0.47
C LEU A 771 30.19 3.86 1.48
N ARG A 772 29.13 4.64 1.73
CA ARG A 772 27.97 4.25 2.52
C ARG A 772 27.33 2.91 2.07
N ARG A 773 27.40 2.58 0.77
CA ARG A 773 26.90 1.30 0.20
C ARG A 773 27.66 0.07 0.66
N PHE A 774 28.88 0.24 1.14
CA PHE A 774 29.74 -0.85 1.62
C PHE A 774 29.74 -0.93 3.16
N ALA A 775 29.11 0.03 3.84
CA ALA A 775 29.15 0.17 5.28
C ALA A 775 28.00 -0.57 5.99
N TYR A 776 28.26 -1.06 7.21
CA TYR A 776 27.22 -1.48 8.16
C TYR A 776 27.13 -0.50 9.33
N PHE A 777 26.03 -0.50 10.07
CA PHE A 777 25.90 0.31 11.28
C PHE A 777 26.51 -0.41 12.47
N ASP A 778 27.61 0.11 13.01
CA ASP A 778 28.21 -0.43 14.24
C ASP A 778 27.57 0.24 15.45
N ILE A 779 26.65 -0.49 16.10
CA ILE A 779 25.93 -0.04 17.30
C ILE A 779 26.89 0.35 18.44
N LYS A 780 28.07 -0.28 18.54
CA LYS A 780 29.02 0.02 19.64
C LYS A 780 29.62 1.41 19.52
N THR A 781 29.85 1.85 18.29
CA THR A 781 30.40 3.18 18.00
C THR A 781 29.32 4.19 17.64
N GLY A 782 28.12 3.72 17.31
CA GLY A 782 27.02 4.53 16.80
C GLY A 782 27.30 5.09 15.41
N MET A 783 28.23 4.49 14.64
CA MET A 783 28.71 5.02 13.37
C MET A 783 28.63 3.99 12.24
N TRP A 784 28.61 4.47 11.00
CA TRP A 784 28.70 3.63 9.82
C TRP A 784 30.14 3.20 9.58
N THR A 785 30.37 1.91 9.43
CA THR A 785 31.71 1.33 9.29
C THR A 785 31.86 0.60 7.97
N VAL A 786 32.82 1.05 7.15
CA VAL A 786 33.38 0.29 6.04
C VAL A 786 34.59 -0.46 6.59
N ALA A 787 34.50 -1.79 6.66
CA ALA A 787 35.63 -2.63 7.07
C ALA A 787 36.73 -2.62 5.99
N GLU A 788 37.98 -2.77 6.42
CA GLU A 788 39.08 -3.00 5.49
C GLU A 788 38.98 -4.40 4.89
N GLY A 789 39.01 -4.51 3.57
CA GLY A 789 38.93 -5.80 2.92
C GLY A 789 38.45 -5.75 1.48
N ASP A 790 38.17 -6.93 0.95
CA ASP A 790 37.68 -7.12 -0.41
C ASP A 790 36.15 -7.11 -0.43
N TYR A 791 35.61 -6.31 -1.34
CA TYR A 791 34.19 -6.20 -1.61
C TYR A 791 33.90 -6.68 -3.01
N ARG A 792 32.89 -7.55 -3.12
CA ARG A 792 32.29 -7.97 -4.37
C ARG A 792 31.36 -6.87 -4.87
N VAL A 793 31.42 -6.57 -6.15
CA VAL A 793 30.42 -5.76 -6.86
C VAL A 793 29.93 -6.57 -8.05
N ARG A 794 28.61 -6.71 -8.18
CA ARG A 794 27.96 -7.47 -9.24
C ARG A 794 26.99 -6.58 -10.01
N ALA A 795 27.10 -6.59 -11.33
CA ALA A 795 26.05 -6.10 -12.21
C ALA A 795 25.25 -7.31 -12.71
N SER A 796 23.94 -7.32 -12.48
CA SER A 796 23.06 -8.41 -12.87
C SER A 796 21.66 -7.91 -13.24
N PHE A 797 20.80 -8.79 -13.76
CA PHE A 797 19.40 -8.49 -14.06
C PHE A 797 18.43 -8.87 -12.93
N HIS A 798 18.88 -9.64 -11.93
CA HIS A 798 18.15 -9.98 -10.71
C HIS A 798 19.11 -10.50 -9.62
N ALA A 799 18.64 -10.63 -8.38
CA ALA A 799 19.47 -10.99 -7.22
C ALA A 799 20.12 -12.38 -7.28
N LYS A 800 19.61 -13.27 -8.15
CA LYS A 800 20.15 -14.62 -8.38
C LYS A 800 20.88 -14.77 -9.72
N ASP A 801 20.88 -13.75 -10.57
CA ASP A 801 21.62 -13.77 -11.82
C ASP A 801 23.12 -13.69 -11.49
N PRO A 802 23.96 -14.63 -11.99
CA PRO A 802 25.40 -14.58 -11.78
C PRO A 802 26.03 -13.31 -12.36
N GLY A 803 25.44 -12.73 -13.41
CA GLY A 803 25.81 -11.44 -13.99
C GLY A 803 27.30 -11.32 -14.35
N CYS A 804 27.80 -10.10 -14.26
CA CYS A 804 29.23 -9.78 -14.27
C CYS A 804 29.67 -9.41 -12.85
N GLU A 805 30.87 -9.82 -12.44
CA GLU A 805 31.39 -9.57 -11.10
C GLU A 805 32.80 -8.97 -11.15
N ALA A 806 33.07 -8.05 -10.23
CA ALA A 806 34.39 -7.50 -9.97
C ALA A 806 34.63 -7.45 -8.45
N VAL A 807 35.90 -7.43 -8.06
CA VAL A 807 36.32 -7.29 -6.66
C VAL A 807 37.11 -6.00 -6.50
N ILE A 808 36.80 -5.25 -5.44
CA ILE A 808 37.50 -4.03 -5.08
C ILE A 808 37.95 -4.09 -3.63
N ASN A 809 39.21 -3.73 -3.40
CA ASN A 809 39.73 -3.60 -2.04
C ASN A 809 39.44 -2.19 -1.50
N LEU A 810 38.81 -2.11 -0.32
CA LEU A 810 38.53 -0.87 0.38
C LEU A 810 39.31 -0.80 1.68
N SER A 811 39.78 0.39 2.02
CA SER A 811 40.43 0.67 3.30
C SER A 811 39.38 0.96 4.37
N ALA A 812 39.68 0.60 5.63
CA ALA A 812 38.80 0.88 6.74
C ALA A 812 38.42 2.38 6.80
N LYS A 813 37.13 2.66 6.97
CA LYS A 813 36.63 4.02 7.10
C LYS A 813 35.39 4.05 7.99
N THR A 814 35.38 5.00 8.91
CA THR A 814 34.19 5.34 9.69
C THR A 814 33.52 6.56 9.07
N LEU A 815 32.20 6.51 8.93
CA LEU A 815 31.37 7.60 8.43
C LEU A 815 30.46 8.08 9.55
N CYS A 816 30.17 9.38 9.57
CA CYS A 816 29.25 9.96 10.54
C CYS A 816 27.88 9.24 10.47
N PRO A 817 27.11 9.18 11.57
CA PRO A 817 25.77 8.56 11.56
C PRO A 817 24.86 9.18 10.48
N SER A 818 25.06 10.47 10.23
CA SER A 818 24.38 11.28 9.22
C SER A 818 24.95 11.19 7.79
N ALA A 819 25.92 10.31 7.53
CA ALA A 819 26.64 10.22 6.24
C ALA A 819 25.84 9.63 5.07
#